data_AF-A0A553MYT1-F1
#
_entry.id   AF-A0A553MYT1-F1
#
_cell.length_a   1.000
_cell.length_b   1.000
_cell.length_c   1.000
_cell.angle_alpha   90.00
_cell.angle_beta   90.00
_cell.angle_gamma   90.00
#
_symmetry.space_group_name_H-M   'P 1'
#
loop_
_entity.id
_entity.type
_entity.pdbx_description
1 polymer ?
#
loop_
_entity_poly.entity_id
_entity_poly.type
_entity_poly.pdbx_seq_one_letter_code
_entity_poly.pdbx_strand_id
1 'polypeptide(L)'
;MDFLMEIKSKNHPTCSRMSFPSHLLWRLMALLFILAEISQRIIGCPETCACFTPSEVHCAFRYLSEAPRGINKAVQRVNLGYNSLSGIKMSDFSGLKRLELLMLHSNTIKTIEDSSFCDLASLQVLKMSYNKVEKLNKDTFKGLDNLVRLHVDNNLITFIHPESFYGLKMLQLINLEGNQLQQLHPDTFITLRFGQILKWSSFKTIYLSDNALRTLPAALLSGSSMIENLFLSGNPWSCDCRMSWLAEWIKKHPDSGVYHCIATNYLDADVLDFRVTVMPTDIEEEYINGIKVSYTLGQKLSLDCTPPVIGGGKAASFTVLSNSDAFLPCEATGNPQPIISWNRYTTGKMLVIKGKMGKFEVLKNGTLLIQRTNIKDQGQYICNAQNKFGSDKLVVTLSVVAYPTRILETRIRDLKVIAGKTVTLECRTEGRPEPVVSWILPNHTEVRDVEINQSGKYECIAANSMGADHRVVTFSVMKKDTVPKIISTSQYQTVVVYGGHLHLNCSAAGDPKPRILWRIPSKGLVDQSNRMGSSIKVLENGSLIIESVTEKDAGDFLCVASNKLGEDVQLMRVSISMKPARIEPKAFGKKQVLYGNDVKVDCVAAGLPIPEISWGLPDGTLVNSALQADGAEGDPFRRYVLFDNGTLFLNKVGTDEEGDYTCYAENKLGKDQMHIHISVISAAPHIQPPDLSQAKVKPGGNIRFDCKAIGEPKPKILWMLPSKDIIAASNERFLVHANGSLDIRNIKLSDVGEYVCMARSSAGEDTNVYKLDLDGNSPVINGFNQNRTVLKDTAIKFSRKLIDCQAEGNPPPKITWVMPDNIFLTAPYYGSRINVHRNGTLEIRNVRPSDTAEFICIAQNDGGEAVMLVQLEVTENLRRPIFNNPFNERVVTKVGGTAVLNCSADGHPKPEILWTLPNRTAFTGGPGTFGSRYLLEKDGTLVICNSTSEDTGKYRCAAKNKVGYIEKLVVFEVIRKPYILTRPKGIIRALSGESLFLHCLTDGVKSTISWSTPGGLILPHKKVIGRYNLLENGTLVVRETTMRDRGNYVCRAKNDAGEAVLAVSVLIVAQSARITNGPPPTLKGVSGVPVQLKCVANGIPTPDIIWELPDHTILSTTGKGQSLGKEHLHAHGTLIIRKPTIGHSGNYKCIAFNYLGRDTSTTFLTIL
;
A
#
# COMPACT_ATOMS: atom_id res chain seq x y z
N MET A 1 -5.41 23.43 49.16
CA MET A 1 -5.21 22.04 48.69
C MET A 1 -3.89 21.87 47.95
N ASP A 2 -2.73 21.68 48.59
CA ASP A 2 -2.21 22.18 49.88
C ASP A 2 -0.67 21.99 49.85
N PHE A 3 0.13 23.06 50.07
CA PHE A 3 0.87 23.36 51.32
C PHE A 3 1.92 22.28 51.68
N LEU A 4 3.23 22.56 51.82
CA LEU A 4 4.07 23.78 51.99
C LEU A 4 5.37 23.65 51.14
N MET A 5 6.04 24.70 50.61
CA MET A 5 6.79 25.81 51.28
C MET A 5 7.98 25.32 52.15
N GLU A 6 9.16 25.98 52.23
CA GLU A 6 9.71 27.27 51.74
C GLU A 6 11.24 27.11 51.55
N ILE A 7 12.06 27.83 50.76
CA ILE A 7 12.09 29.17 50.10
C ILE A 7 12.33 30.38 51.02
N LYS A 8 13.54 31.00 50.93
CA LYS A 8 13.91 32.45 51.03
C LYS A 8 15.41 32.58 51.35
N SER A 9 16.17 33.66 51.05
CA SER A 9 16.02 34.85 50.19
C SER A 9 17.47 35.28 49.79
N LYS A 10 17.86 35.60 48.55
CA LYS A 10 17.51 36.70 47.62
C LYS A 10 18.03 38.11 48.05
N ASN A 11 18.60 38.83 47.05
CA ASN A 11 18.73 40.30 46.87
C ASN A 11 20.07 41.05 47.14
N HIS A 12 20.67 41.55 46.04
CA HIS A 12 21.26 42.92 45.91
C HIS A 12 20.13 44.01 46.03
N PRO A 13 20.36 45.34 46.20
CA PRO A 13 21.47 46.13 45.62
C PRO A 13 21.93 47.40 46.41
N THR A 14 22.58 48.33 45.68
CA THR A 14 22.72 49.79 45.92
C THR A 14 23.69 50.31 46.99
N CYS A 15 24.11 51.57 46.80
CA CYS A 15 25.11 52.31 47.56
C CYS A 15 24.54 53.69 47.94
N SER A 16 24.83 54.17 49.16
CA SER A 16 24.48 55.53 49.62
C SER A 16 25.52 56.06 50.63
N ARG A 17 25.40 57.35 51.01
CA ARG A 17 26.48 58.21 51.54
C ARG A 17 26.33 58.53 53.03
N MET A 18 27.39 59.17 53.59
CA MET A 18 27.43 59.96 54.84
C MET A 18 27.35 59.18 56.18
N SER A 19 27.86 59.67 57.32
CA SER A 19 29.01 60.57 57.59
C SER A 19 29.41 60.56 59.08
N PHE A 20 30.62 61.03 59.39
CA PHE A 20 31.15 61.44 60.71
C PHE A 20 30.21 62.38 61.51
N PRO A 21 30.33 62.58 62.86
CA PRO A 21 31.61 63.00 63.49
C PRO A 21 31.93 62.75 65.00
N SER A 22 33.22 62.97 65.31
CA SER A 22 33.76 63.56 66.57
C SER A 22 33.77 62.70 67.86
N HIS A 23 34.59 62.99 68.90
CA HIS A 23 35.40 64.19 69.21
C HIS A 23 36.86 63.89 69.68
N LEU A 24 37.66 64.97 69.74
CA LEU A 24 39.06 65.13 70.22
C LEU A 24 39.60 64.05 71.19
N LEU A 25 40.72 63.39 70.89
CA LEU A 25 42.14 63.85 70.96
C LEU A 25 42.73 63.99 72.39
N TRP A 26 43.88 63.32 72.56
CA TRP A 26 45.10 63.78 73.28
C TRP A 26 44.94 64.26 74.75
N ARG A 27 45.73 63.73 75.69
CA ARG A 27 47.19 63.96 75.71
C ARG A 27 47.96 62.91 76.52
N LEU A 28 49.23 62.75 76.14
CA LEU A 28 50.40 62.38 76.96
C LEU A 28 50.23 61.15 77.88
N MET A 29 50.70 59.98 77.44
CA MET A 29 52.11 59.53 77.49
C MET A 29 52.56 58.99 78.85
N ALA A 30 52.94 57.71 78.82
CA ALA A 30 54.10 57.13 79.49
C ALA A 30 54.38 57.49 80.96
N LEU A 31 53.98 56.59 81.86
CA LEU A 31 54.86 56.03 82.90
C LEU A 31 54.26 54.68 83.37
N LEU A 32 55.12 53.78 83.86
CA LEU A 32 54.79 52.42 84.35
C LEU A 32 54.11 51.50 83.29
N PHE A 33 54.78 50.70 82.46
CA PHE A 33 56.18 50.23 82.40
C PHE A 33 56.63 49.32 83.57
N ILE A 34 57.23 48.18 83.20
CA ILE A 34 58.12 47.29 83.99
C ILE A 34 57.45 46.21 84.88
N LEU A 35 57.61 44.95 84.42
CA LEU A 35 57.39 43.63 85.06
C LEU A 35 55.92 43.21 85.33
N ALA A 36 55.45 42.00 84.95
CA ALA A 36 56.17 40.78 84.56
C ALA A 36 55.51 39.97 83.41
N GLU A 37 56.38 39.35 82.60
CA GLU A 37 56.28 38.08 81.85
C GLU A 37 55.10 37.70 80.90
N ILE A 38 55.51 37.33 79.67
CA ILE A 38 54.97 36.29 78.76
C ILE A 38 53.77 36.62 77.82
N SER A 39 54.05 36.48 76.51
CA SER A 39 53.16 36.12 75.38
C SER A 39 52.54 37.23 74.48
N GLN A 40 52.25 36.79 73.24
CA GLN A 40 51.46 37.41 72.15
C GLN A 40 52.03 38.62 71.39
N ARG A 41 51.84 38.75 70.05
CA ARG A 41 51.79 37.77 68.93
C ARG A 41 51.87 38.57 67.61
N ILE A 42 52.63 38.12 66.61
CA ILE A 42 52.64 38.76 65.28
C ILE A 42 51.36 38.36 64.53
N ILE A 43 50.43 39.29 64.37
CA ILE A 43 49.11 39.02 63.77
C ILE A 43 49.26 38.82 62.25
N GLY A 44 49.14 37.57 61.80
CA GLY A 44 49.10 37.20 60.37
C GLY A 44 50.33 36.44 59.83
N CYS A 45 51.23 35.97 60.69
CA CYS A 45 52.25 34.99 60.32
C CYS A 45 51.82 33.58 60.75
N PRO A 46 51.84 32.55 59.88
CA PRO A 46 51.55 31.18 60.28
C PRO A 46 52.63 30.59 61.20
N GLU A 47 52.23 29.79 62.19
CA GLU A 47 53.09 29.34 63.30
C GLU A 47 54.29 28.47 62.86
N THR A 48 54.22 27.83 61.70
CA THR A 48 55.30 27.02 61.12
C THR A 48 56.25 27.78 60.20
N CYS A 49 56.02 29.08 59.96
CA CYS A 49 56.74 29.90 58.98
C CYS A 49 57.51 31.07 59.63
N ALA A 50 58.41 31.69 58.86
CA ALA A 50 59.09 32.93 59.23
C ALA A 50 58.54 34.10 58.40
N CYS A 51 58.17 35.21 59.04
CA CYS A 51 57.70 36.42 58.36
C CYS A 51 58.54 37.61 58.83
N PHE A 52 59.61 37.92 58.09
CA PHE A 52 60.52 39.01 58.42
C PHE A 52 59.87 40.40 58.24
N THR A 53 58.83 40.48 57.42
CA THR A 53 58.01 41.67 57.20
C THR A 53 56.52 41.27 57.08
N PRO A 54 55.56 42.19 57.26
CA PRO A 54 54.13 41.89 57.04
C PRO A 54 53.78 41.58 55.57
N SER A 55 54.69 41.85 54.63
CA SER A 55 54.53 41.62 53.20
C SER A 55 55.17 40.32 52.70
N GLU A 56 55.91 39.57 53.53
CA GLU A 56 56.60 38.34 53.12
C GLU A 56 56.43 37.18 54.10
N VAL A 57 56.15 35.99 53.55
CA VAL A 57 55.93 34.76 54.31
C VAL A 57 56.83 33.66 53.75
N HIS A 58 57.80 33.21 54.55
CA HIS A 58 58.80 32.22 54.19
C HIS A 58 58.58 30.91 54.96
N CYS A 59 58.10 29.89 54.25
CA CYS A 59 57.68 28.58 54.76
C CYS A 59 58.49 27.42 54.13
N ALA A 60 59.63 27.69 53.51
CA ALA A 60 60.43 26.66 52.84
C ALA A 60 61.12 25.71 53.82
N PHE A 61 61.29 24.43 53.43
CA PHE A 61 61.87 23.37 54.25
C PHE A 61 61.13 23.12 55.59
N ARG A 62 59.78 23.20 55.58
CA ARG A 62 58.93 23.05 56.79
C ARG A 62 58.08 21.77 56.78
N TYR A 63 58.33 20.85 55.85
CA TYR A 63 57.62 19.57 55.67
C TYR A 63 56.08 19.68 55.56
N LEU A 64 55.58 20.83 55.10
CA LEU A 64 54.14 21.12 55.06
C LEU A 64 53.41 20.22 54.06
N SER A 65 52.29 19.63 54.48
CA SER A 65 51.43 18.77 53.65
C SER A 65 50.21 19.49 53.07
N GLU A 66 49.78 20.59 53.69
CA GLU A 66 48.80 21.55 53.16
C GLU A 66 49.28 23.00 53.32
N ALA A 67 48.67 23.94 52.60
CA ALA A 67 49.02 25.36 52.66
C ALA A 67 48.73 25.96 54.05
N PRO A 68 49.64 26.78 54.61
CA PRO A 68 49.50 27.27 55.98
C PRO A 68 48.43 28.35 56.09
N ARG A 69 47.49 28.15 57.00
CA ARG A 69 46.33 29.02 57.22
C ARG A 69 46.74 30.30 57.98
N GLY A 70 45.98 31.38 57.79
CA GLY A 70 46.18 32.64 58.52
C GLY A 70 47.20 33.63 57.94
N ILE A 71 47.67 33.40 56.70
CA ILE A 71 48.50 34.35 55.95
C ILE A 71 47.83 35.73 55.88
N ASN A 72 48.59 36.79 56.19
CA ASN A 72 48.12 38.16 56.11
C ASN A 72 47.71 38.54 54.66
N LYS A 73 46.49 39.06 54.48
CA LYS A 73 45.96 39.46 53.15
C LYS A 73 46.69 40.64 52.49
N ALA A 74 47.60 41.29 53.21
CA ALA A 74 48.50 42.31 52.67
C ALA A 74 49.81 41.75 52.07
N VAL A 75 50.04 40.43 52.14
CA VAL A 75 51.26 39.76 51.64
C VAL A 75 51.52 40.03 50.14
N GLN A 76 52.79 40.20 49.79
CA GLN A 76 53.30 40.33 48.43
C GLN A 76 54.14 39.12 47.99
N ARG A 77 54.82 38.41 48.91
CA ARG A 77 55.64 37.23 48.57
C ARG A 77 55.37 36.06 49.51
N VAL A 78 55.09 34.88 48.95
CA VAL A 78 54.89 33.62 49.68
C VAL A 78 55.81 32.56 49.12
N ASN A 79 56.69 32.02 49.96
CA ASN A 79 57.57 30.91 49.61
C ASN A 79 57.21 29.63 50.38
N LEU A 80 56.70 28.64 49.66
CA LEU A 80 56.30 27.31 50.12
C LEU A 80 57.13 26.20 49.43
N GLY A 81 58.25 26.55 48.78
CA GLY A 81 59.12 25.58 48.12
C GLY A 81 59.77 24.58 49.09
N TYR A 82 60.19 23.42 48.58
CA TYR A 82 60.80 22.35 49.40
C TYR A 82 59.91 21.90 50.58
N ASN A 83 58.69 21.45 50.26
CA ASN A 83 57.71 20.93 51.20
C ASN A 83 57.06 19.64 50.64
N SER A 84 56.01 19.14 51.30
CA SER A 84 55.30 17.91 50.96
C SER A 84 53.85 18.17 50.52
N LEU A 85 53.57 19.35 49.94
CA LEU A 85 52.23 19.70 49.45
C LEU A 85 51.82 18.69 48.38
N SER A 86 50.61 18.13 48.49
CA SER A 86 50.12 17.05 47.62
C SER A 86 49.08 17.51 46.59
N GLY A 87 48.41 18.64 46.87
CA GLY A 87 47.49 19.33 45.98
C GLY A 87 47.24 20.76 46.45
N ILE A 88 46.66 21.60 45.58
CA ILE A 88 46.24 22.97 45.90
C ILE A 88 44.71 23.08 45.80
N LYS A 89 44.07 23.65 46.82
CA LYS A 89 42.61 23.81 46.92
C LYS A 89 42.18 25.26 46.71
N MET A 90 40.90 25.47 46.39
CA MET A 90 40.34 26.80 46.16
C MET A 90 40.41 27.74 47.39
N SER A 91 40.48 27.17 48.60
CA SER A 91 40.63 27.92 49.86
C SER A 91 42.01 28.55 50.06
N ASP A 92 43.06 27.95 49.51
CA ASP A 92 44.41 27.99 50.10
C ASP A 92 45.10 29.36 49.95
N PHE A 93 44.73 30.11 48.90
CA PHE A 93 45.26 31.44 48.62
C PHE A 93 44.16 32.51 48.45
N SER A 94 42.93 32.23 48.91
CA SER A 94 41.81 33.17 48.74
C SER A 94 42.03 34.49 49.50
N GLY A 95 41.66 35.59 48.84
CA GLY A 95 41.77 36.95 49.36
C GLY A 95 43.18 37.55 49.38
N LEU A 96 44.23 36.84 48.93
CA LEU A 96 45.62 37.34 48.87
C LEU A 96 45.86 38.26 47.67
N LYS A 97 45.02 39.29 47.50
CA LYS A 97 44.90 40.10 46.27
C LYS A 97 46.11 40.99 45.95
N ARG A 98 47.12 41.03 46.82
CA ARG A 98 48.38 41.78 46.65
C ARG A 98 49.59 40.88 46.40
N LEU A 99 49.41 39.56 46.34
CA LEU A 99 50.50 38.61 46.13
C LEU A 99 51.11 38.81 44.73
N GLU A 100 52.42 39.05 44.65
CA GLU A 100 53.21 39.26 43.44
C GLU A 100 54.02 38.01 43.07
N LEU A 101 54.51 37.27 44.07
CA LEU A 101 55.35 36.08 43.94
C LEU A 101 54.80 34.92 44.78
N LEU A 102 54.57 33.78 44.14
CA LEU A 102 54.20 32.51 44.77
C LEU A 102 55.16 31.39 44.34
N MET A 103 55.86 30.81 45.31
CA MET A 103 56.79 29.71 45.08
C MET A 103 56.27 28.42 45.74
N LEU A 104 55.99 27.41 44.91
CA LEU A 104 55.46 26.08 45.23
C LEU A 104 56.33 24.96 44.66
N HIS A 105 57.55 25.27 44.22
CA HIS A 105 58.45 24.31 43.58
C HIS A 105 58.94 23.24 44.55
N SER A 106 59.48 22.13 44.03
CA SER A 106 60.11 21.07 44.84
C SER A 106 59.13 20.54 45.90
N ASN A 107 57.95 20.13 45.45
CA ASN A 107 56.84 19.65 46.26
C ASN A 107 56.26 18.36 45.64
N THR A 108 55.12 17.86 46.13
CA THR A 108 54.48 16.63 45.61
C THR A 108 53.14 16.88 44.93
N ILE A 109 52.87 18.12 44.48
CA ILE A 109 51.57 18.57 43.99
C ILE A 109 51.19 17.76 42.75
N LYS A 110 50.12 16.98 42.84
CA LYS A 110 49.52 16.24 41.72
C LYS A 110 48.33 16.95 41.11
N THR A 111 47.49 17.52 41.97
CA THR A 111 46.20 18.13 41.60
C THR A 111 46.14 19.60 42.00
N ILE A 112 45.48 20.39 41.17
CA ILE A 112 45.16 21.79 41.41
C ILE A 112 43.65 21.89 41.17
N GLU A 113 42.88 22.32 42.17
CA GLU A 113 41.45 22.55 41.98
C GLU A 113 41.25 23.75 41.03
N ASP A 114 40.30 23.64 40.10
CA ASP A 114 40.04 24.71 39.13
C ASP A 114 39.65 26.03 39.85
N SER A 115 40.12 27.16 39.34
CA SER A 115 40.01 28.49 39.96
C SER A 115 40.76 28.69 41.28
N SER A 116 41.67 27.81 41.71
CA SER A 116 42.43 27.98 42.98
C SER A 116 43.25 29.26 43.11
N PHE A 117 43.53 29.95 42.00
CA PHE A 117 44.28 31.20 41.97
C PHE A 117 43.41 32.44 41.67
N CYS A 118 42.08 32.32 41.71
CA CYS A 118 41.15 33.34 41.20
C CYS A 118 41.18 34.71 41.92
N ASP A 119 41.63 34.78 43.18
CA ASP A 119 41.82 36.03 43.91
C ASP A 119 43.19 36.69 43.66
N LEU A 120 44.15 36.00 43.03
CA LEU A 120 45.56 36.40 42.94
C LEU A 120 45.85 37.37 41.78
N ALA A 121 45.01 38.40 41.65
CA ALA A 121 45.03 39.33 40.51
C ALA A 121 46.33 40.15 40.36
N SER A 122 47.18 40.25 41.39
CA SER A 122 48.49 40.92 41.34
C SER A 122 49.67 39.99 41.03
N LEU A 123 49.46 38.68 40.89
CA LEU A 123 50.55 37.71 40.81
C LEU A 123 51.30 37.84 39.49
N GLN A 124 52.61 38.09 39.57
CA GLN A 124 53.51 38.26 38.42
C GLN A 124 54.35 37.02 38.16
N VAL A 125 54.68 36.25 39.20
CA VAL A 125 55.54 35.06 39.10
C VAL A 125 54.95 33.90 39.90
N LEU A 126 54.73 32.77 39.22
CA LEU A 126 54.30 31.50 39.81
C LEU A 126 55.33 30.42 39.48
N LYS A 127 55.97 29.84 40.52
CA LYS A 127 56.92 28.73 40.38
C LYS A 127 56.32 27.44 40.95
N MET A 128 56.08 26.46 40.09
CA MET A 128 55.58 25.11 40.43
C MET A 128 56.48 23.98 39.88
N SER A 129 57.71 24.32 39.48
CA SER A 129 58.79 23.41 39.05
C SER A 129 59.00 22.24 40.00
N TYR A 130 59.43 21.07 39.51
CA TYR A 130 59.72 19.89 40.35
C TYR A 130 58.53 19.48 41.23
N ASN A 131 57.41 19.13 40.57
CA ASN A 131 56.18 18.64 41.19
C ASN A 131 55.68 17.39 40.43
N LYS A 132 54.43 16.97 40.64
CA LYS A 132 53.85 15.74 40.08
C LYS A 132 52.57 16.01 39.29
N VAL A 133 52.41 17.20 38.74
CA VAL A 133 51.21 17.62 37.99
C VAL A 133 51.15 16.87 36.67
N GLU A 134 50.06 16.15 36.42
CA GLU A 134 49.89 15.30 35.23
C GLU A 134 49.21 16.02 34.04
N LYS A 135 48.39 17.05 34.32
CA LYS A 135 47.51 17.71 33.34
C LYS A 135 47.24 19.16 33.75
N LEU A 136 47.05 20.03 32.76
CA LEU A 136 46.57 21.41 32.96
C LEU A 136 45.15 21.52 32.37
N ASN A 137 44.17 21.90 33.20
CA ASN A 137 42.77 22.05 32.82
C ASN A 137 42.50 23.48 32.32
N LYS A 138 41.26 23.74 31.88
CA LYS A 138 40.83 25.05 31.37
C LYS A 138 40.93 26.16 32.42
N ASP A 139 40.46 25.91 33.63
CA ASP A 139 40.24 26.94 34.65
C ASP A 139 41.36 26.94 35.72
N THR A 140 42.45 26.19 35.51
CA THR A 140 43.58 26.04 36.46
C THR A 140 44.27 27.36 36.79
N PHE A 141 44.53 28.23 35.82
CA PHE A 141 45.22 29.53 36.00
C PHE A 141 44.26 30.74 35.99
N LYS A 142 42.96 30.50 36.16
CA LYS A 142 41.92 31.53 36.10
C LYS A 142 42.16 32.64 37.13
N GLY A 143 42.08 33.91 36.69
CA GLY A 143 42.27 35.11 37.52
C GLY A 143 43.70 35.65 37.56
N LEU A 144 44.67 34.94 36.98
CA LEU A 144 46.08 35.34 36.92
C LEU A 144 46.39 36.31 35.77
N ASP A 145 45.52 37.31 35.55
CA ASP A 145 45.56 38.25 34.42
C ASP A 145 46.91 39.01 34.26
N ASN A 146 47.61 39.25 35.37
CA ASN A 146 48.90 39.97 35.42
C ASN A 146 50.13 39.05 35.50
N LEU A 147 49.97 37.73 35.36
CA LEU A 147 51.09 36.78 35.44
C LEU A 147 52.06 36.99 34.28
N VAL A 148 53.34 37.21 34.59
CA VAL A 148 54.42 37.47 33.62
C VAL A 148 55.28 36.24 33.36
N ARG A 149 55.51 35.42 34.40
CA ARG A 149 56.34 34.20 34.33
C ARG A 149 55.65 33.02 35.02
N LEU A 150 55.50 31.91 34.29
CA LEU A 150 54.98 30.64 34.78
C LEU A 150 56.05 29.54 34.63
N HIS A 151 56.45 28.92 35.73
CA HIS A 151 57.36 27.78 35.72
C HIS A 151 56.61 26.53 36.17
N VAL A 152 56.42 25.57 35.25
CA VAL A 152 55.76 24.27 35.45
C VAL A 152 56.60 23.12 34.88
N ASP A 153 57.91 23.35 34.80
CA ASP A 153 58.94 22.40 34.38
C ASP A 153 59.11 21.25 35.37
N ASN A 154 59.76 20.17 34.93
CA ASN A 154 60.09 19.01 35.76
C ASN A 154 58.85 18.47 36.50
N ASN A 155 57.82 18.16 35.70
CA ASN A 155 56.52 17.67 36.13
C ASN A 155 56.11 16.46 35.26
N LEU A 156 54.88 15.96 35.41
CA LEU A 156 54.38 14.78 34.69
C LEU A 156 53.37 15.16 33.59
N ILE A 157 53.45 16.40 33.06
CA ILE A 157 52.37 16.95 32.22
C ILE A 157 52.34 16.22 30.87
N THR A 158 51.27 15.46 30.66
CA THR A 158 50.97 14.73 29.41
C THR A 158 49.98 15.48 28.52
N PHE A 159 49.19 16.39 29.10
CA PHE A 159 48.12 17.11 28.42
C PHE A 159 47.93 18.54 28.95
N ILE A 160 47.72 19.48 28.04
CA ILE A 160 47.37 20.87 28.31
C ILE A 160 46.09 21.18 27.55
N HIS A 161 45.05 21.65 28.24
CA HIS A 161 43.80 22.04 27.58
C HIS A 161 44.04 23.25 26.65
N PRO A 162 43.44 23.32 25.45
CA PRO A 162 43.65 24.41 24.49
C PRO A 162 43.34 25.84 24.95
N GLU A 163 42.76 25.99 26.15
CA GLU A 163 42.37 27.26 26.76
C GLU A 163 43.01 27.48 28.15
N SER A 164 43.94 26.62 28.62
CA SER A 164 44.56 26.71 29.95
C SER A 164 45.28 28.03 30.23
N PHE A 165 45.78 28.70 29.20
CA PHE A 165 46.48 29.99 29.29
C PHE A 165 45.62 31.18 28.80
N TYR A 166 44.32 30.96 28.55
CA TYR A 166 43.42 31.99 28.07
C TYR A 166 43.17 33.07 29.14
N GLY A 167 43.33 34.34 28.78
CA GLY A 167 43.20 35.47 29.70
C GLY A 167 44.49 35.89 30.41
N LEU A 168 45.57 35.10 30.32
CA LEU A 168 46.90 35.42 30.87
C LEU A 168 47.62 36.47 30.01
N LYS A 169 47.05 37.68 29.95
CA LYS A 169 47.40 38.76 28.99
C LYS A 169 48.84 39.23 29.09
N MET A 170 49.42 39.20 30.29
CA MET A 170 50.78 39.65 30.56
C MET A 170 51.84 38.55 30.47
N LEU A 171 51.45 37.31 30.15
CA LEU A 171 52.33 36.15 30.25
C LEU A 171 53.36 36.12 29.14
N GLN A 172 54.62 36.35 29.51
CA GLN A 172 55.77 36.46 28.60
C GLN A 172 56.64 35.20 28.61
N LEU A 173 56.78 34.53 29.76
CA LEU A 173 57.58 33.32 29.90
C LEU A 173 56.73 32.15 30.40
N ILE A 174 56.82 31.03 29.69
CA ILE A 174 56.41 29.72 30.21
C ILE A 174 57.55 28.72 30.11
N ASN A 175 57.83 28.01 31.22
CA ASN A 175 58.68 26.84 31.21
C ASN A 175 57.85 25.56 31.40
N LEU A 176 57.90 24.67 30.40
CA LEU A 176 57.29 23.33 30.32
C LEU A 176 58.34 22.23 30.08
N GLU A 177 59.62 22.52 30.29
CA GLU A 177 60.74 21.59 30.16
C GLU A 177 60.62 20.37 31.09
N GLY A 178 61.22 19.23 30.73
CA GLY A 178 61.21 18.04 31.59
C GLY A 178 59.79 17.52 31.90
N ASN A 179 58.95 17.40 30.87
CA ASN A 179 57.55 16.93 30.98
C ASN A 179 57.29 15.80 29.97
N GLN A 180 56.03 15.35 29.84
CA GLN A 180 55.66 14.17 29.05
C GLN A 180 54.75 14.51 27.85
N LEU A 181 54.87 15.73 27.31
CA LEU A 181 54.03 16.22 26.21
C LEU A 181 54.37 15.49 24.90
N GLN A 182 53.43 14.73 24.35
CA GLN A 182 53.60 14.01 23.07
C GLN A 182 53.16 14.84 21.85
N GLN A 183 52.23 15.78 22.06
CA GLN A 183 51.70 16.69 21.05
C GLN A 183 51.13 17.95 21.72
N LEU A 184 51.05 19.06 20.98
CA LEU A 184 50.41 20.30 21.40
C LEU A 184 49.25 20.65 20.46
N HIS A 185 48.18 21.24 21.02
CA HIS A 185 47.06 21.72 20.20
C HIS A 185 47.46 23.03 19.51
N PRO A 186 47.06 23.29 18.25
CA PRO A 186 47.41 24.52 17.53
C PRO A 186 47.02 25.86 18.19
N ASP A 187 46.19 25.82 19.23
CA ASP A 187 45.75 27.00 19.98
C ASP A 187 46.39 27.14 21.38
N THR A 188 47.23 26.19 21.83
CA THR A 188 47.67 26.11 23.24
C THR A 188 48.32 27.40 23.75
N PHE A 189 49.13 28.10 22.93
CA PHE A 189 49.81 29.35 23.33
C PHE A 189 49.04 30.64 23.01
N ILE A 190 47.73 30.56 22.77
CA ILE A 190 46.87 31.73 22.51
C ILE A 190 46.33 32.29 23.83
N THR A 191 46.93 33.37 24.32
CA THR A 191 46.48 34.06 25.54
C THR A 191 45.27 34.97 25.29
N LEU A 192 45.04 35.41 24.04
CA LEU A 192 43.89 36.23 23.62
C LEU A 192 43.24 35.79 22.30
N ARG A 193 41.91 35.79 22.27
CA ARG A 193 41.08 35.41 21.10
C ARG A 193 39.88 36.35 20.97
N PHE A 194 39.73 37.00 19.82
CA PHE A 194 38.56 37.83 19.52
C PHE A 194 37.82 37.27 18.30
N GLY A 195 36.66 36.65 18.56
CA GLY A 195 35.91 35.88 17.55
C GLY A 195 36.68 34.65 17.04
N GLN A 196 36.42 34.25 15.80
CA GLN A 196 37.19 33.18 15.12
C GLN A 196 38.35 33.71 14.25
N ILE A 197 38.55 35.04 14.20
CA ILE A 197 39.41 35.70 13.20
C ILE A 197 40.73 36.17 13.81
N LEU A 198 40.72 36.69 15.05
CA LEU A 198 41.91 37.25 15.70
C LEU A 198 42.41 36.32 16.81
N LYS A 199 43.65 35.85 16.64
CA LYS A 199 44.41 35.02 17.58
C LYS A 199 45.69 35.77 17.96
N TRP A 200 45.95 35.94 19.26
CA TRP A 200 47.13 36.66 19.73
C TRP A 200 47.80 35.97 20.91
N SER A 201 49.11 36.16 21.01
CA SER A 201 49.98 35.49 21.98
C SER A 201 50.98 36.49 22.55
N SER A 202 51.05 36.55 23.87
CA SER A 202 51.94 37.44 24.65
C SER A 202 53.32 36.85 24.94
N PHE A 203 53.55 35.57 24.58
CA PHE A 203 54.77 34.86 24.89
C PHE A 203 55.99 35.41 24.14
N LYS A 204 57.05 35.70 24.91
CA LYS A 204 58.42 35.98 24.46
C LYS A 204 59.31 34.74 24.53
N THR A 205 59.17 33.96 25.61
CA THR A 205 60.04 32.81 25.90
C THR A 205 59.21 31.57 26.20
N ILE A 206 59.46 30.51 25.44
CA ILE A 206 58.80 29.20 25.60
C ILE A 206 59.88 28.11 25.71
N TYR A 207 59.92 27.40 26.83
CA TYR A 207 60.72 26.17 26.96
C TYR A 207 59.80 24.95 26.78
N LEU A 208 60.15 24.09 25.83
CA LEU A 208 59.50 22.80 25.54
C LEU A 208 60.52 21.66 25.44
N SER A 209 61.76 21.89 25.86
CA SER A 209 62.82 20.90 25.85
C SER A 209 62.48 19.67 26.69
N ASP A 210 63.12 18.55 26.39
CA ASP A 210 63.08 17.32 27.20
C ASP A 210 61.63 16.86 27.48
N ASN A 211 60.92 16.67 26.37
CA ASN A 211 59.53 16.22 26.27
C ASN A 211 59.42 15.13 25.18
N ALA A 212 58.21 14.61 24.95
CA ALA A 212 57.96 13.51 24.00
C ALA A 212 57.46 13.97 22.61
N LEU A 213 57.67 15.25 22.24
CA LEU A 213 57.08 15.85 21.04
C LEU A 213 57.72 15.29 19.76
N ARG A 214 56.89 14.82 18.83
CA ARG A 214 57.36 14.31 17.52
C ARG A 214 57.25 15.32 16.38
N THR A 215 56.37 16.30 16.50
CA THR A 215 56.12 17.35 15.50
C THR A 215 55.40 18.55 16.12
N LEU A 216 55.54 19.75 15.55
CA LEU A 216 54.82 20.95 15.94
C LEU A 216 53.82 21.38 14.84
N PRO A 217 52.57 21.75 15.17
CA PRO A 217 51.64 22.32 14.20
C PRO A 217 52.06 23.73 13.79
N ALA A 218 52.04 24.05 12.48
CA ALA A 218 52.37 25.40 11.98
C ALA A 218 51.51 26.52 12.57
N ALA A 219 50.24 26.21 12.89
CA ALA A 219 49.33 27.16 13.50
C ALA A 219 49.61 27.45 14.99
N LEU A 220 50.45 26.65 15.67
CA LEU A 220 50.85 26.88 17.06
C LEU A 220 51.54 28.24 17.25
N LEU A 221 52.27 28.69 16.23
CA LEU A 221 53.00 29.97 16.21
C LEU A 221 52.35 31.02 15.29
N SER A 222 51.12 30.81 14.80
CA SER A 222 50.50 31.69 13.78
C SER A 222 49.93 33.01 14.32
N GLY A 223 50.13 33.30 15.61
CA GLY A 223 49.70 34.55 16.26
C GLY A 223 50.72 35.10 17.27
N SER A 224 51.96 34.61 17.21
CA SER A 224 53.02 34.85 18.22
C SER A 224 54.18 35.66 17.65
N SER A 225 53.90 36.90 17.25
CA SER A 225 54.88 37.85 16.71
C SER A 225 55.83 38.45 17.75
N MET A 226 55.76 38.00 19.00
CA MET A 226 56.54 38.48 20.15
C MET A 226 57.56 37.45 20.65
N ILE A 227 57.65 36.26 20.04
CA ILE A 227 58.59 35.21 20.47
C ILE A 227 60.02 35.64 20.14
N GLU A 228 60.83 35.69 21.20
CA GLU A 228 62.25 35.98 21.20
C GLU A 228 63.07 34.69 21.40
N ASN A 229 62.57 33.75 22.21
CA ASN A 229 63.28 32.53 22.59
C ASN A 229 62.35 31.30 22.56
N LEU A 230 62.82 30.20 21.94
CA LEU A 230 62.07 28.94 21.82
C LEU A 230 63.03 27.74 21.97
N PHE A 231 62.91 27.00 23.06
CA PHE A 231 63.78 25.85 23.39
C PHE A 231 63.06 24.53 23.09
N LEU A 232 63.71 23.65 22.31
CA LEU A 232 63.12 22.46 21.67
C LEU A 232 64.02 21.20 21.74
N SER A 233 65.06 21.19 22.58
CA SER A 233 66.02 20.07 22.70
C SER A 233 65.37 18.83 23.33
N GLY A 234 66.06 17.68 23.31
CA GLY A 234 65.61 16.47 24.03
C GLY A 234 64.30 15.82 23.54
N ASN A 235 63.74 16.27 22.41
CA ASN A 235 62.45 15.81 21.88
C ASN A 235 62.63 14.89 20.63
N PRO A 236 61.81 13.83 20.48
CA PRO A 236 61.92 12.83 19.39
C PRO A 236 61.34 13.32 18.04
N TRP A 237 61.88 14.42 17.51
CA TRP A 237 61.43 15.06 16.26
C TRP A 237 61.49 14.13 15.03
N SER A 238 60.41 14.07 14.25
CA SER A 238 60.31 13.18 13.07
C SER A 238 60.92 13.72 11.77
N CYS A 239 61.43 14.95 11.75
CA CYS A 239 62.25 15.55 10.68
C CYS A 239 61.79 15.40 9.21
N ASP A 240 60.50 15.22 8.97
CA ASP A 240 59.93 14.98 7.63
C ASP A 240 59.26 16.22 6.96
N CYS A 241 58.65 16.03 5.78
CA CYS A 241 57.92 17.06 5.03
C CYS A 241 56.83 17.81 5.83
N ARG A 242 56.39 17.33 7.00
CA ARG A 242 55.48 18.05 7.92
C ARG A 242 56.19 19.17 8.68
N MET A 243 57.48 19.04 8.97
CA MET A 243 58.30 20.02 9.71
C MET A 243 58.87 21.14 8.82
N SER A 244 58.66 21.08 7.49
CA SER A 244 59.26 22.06 6.56
C SER A 244 58.88 23.52 6.85
N TRP A 245 57.70 23.76 7.43
CA TRP A 245 57.26 25.11 7.83
C TRP A 245 58.15 25.69 8.94
N LEU A 246 58.65 24.86 9.86
CA LEU A 246 59.50 25.28 10.96
C LEU A 246 60.90 25.63 10.43
N ALA A 247 61.40 24.86 9.47
CA ALA A 247 62.65 25.18 8.75
C ALA A 247 62.55 26.49 7.93
N GLU A 248 61.37 26.84 7.41
CA GLU A 248 61.12 28.15 6.80
C GLU A 248 60.92 29.28 7.82
N TRP A 249 60.33 28.98 8.98
CA TRP A 249 60.14 29.93 10.07
C TRP A 249 61.49 30.33 10.70
N ILE A 250 62.36 29.36 10.99
CA ILE A 250 63.74 29.60 11.47
C ILE A 250 64.52 30.46 10.45
N LYS A 251 64.45 30.14 9.15
CA LYS A 251 65.08 30.94 8.08
C LYS A 251 64.61 32.40 7.98
N LYS A 252 63.50 32.77 8.62
CA LYS A 252 62.97 34.14 8.65
C LYS A 252 63.33 34.92 9.91
N HIS A 253 64.02 34.30 10.88
CA HIS A 253 64.46 34.92 12.13
C HIS A 253 65.98 34.66 12.32
N PRO A 254 66.85 35.36 11.57
CA PRO A 254 68.24 34.90 11.34
C PRO A 254 69.15 34.92 12.58
N ASP A 255 68.83 35.73 13.58
CA ASP A 255 69.63 35.88 14.81
C ASP A 255 69.61 34.61 15.71
N SER A 256 68.81 33.59 15.35
CA SER A 256 68.62 32.37 16.14
C SER A 256 69.65 31.25 15.88
N GLY A 257 70.61 31.45 14.98
CA GLY A 257 71.76 30.55 14.78
C GLY A 257 71.48 29.20 14.06
N VAL A 258 72.48 28.32 14.05
CA VAL A 258 72.43 26.98 13.44
C VAL A 258 72.42 25.91 14.53
N TYR A 259 71.25 25.30 14.75
CA TYR A 259 71.04 24.32 15.81
C TYR A 259 71.66 22.95 15.51
N HIS A 260 72.34 22.38 16.50
CA HIS A 260 72.57 20.94 16.67
C HIS A 260 71.94 20.50 18.00
N CYS A 261 71.58 19.22 18.14
CA CYS A 261 70.93 18.69 19.34
C CYS A 261 71.88 17.73 20.07
N ILE A 262 72.47 18.19 21.17
CA ILE A 262 73.27 17.41 22.12
C ILE A 262 72.82 17.82 23.52
N ALA A 263 72.84 16.90 24.49
CA ALA A 263 72.47 17.16 25.87
C ALA A 263 73.70 17.08 26.78
N THR A 264 73.80 17.96 27.78
CA THR A 264 74.80 17.92 28.85
C THR A 264 74.11 18.14 30.20
N ASN A 265 74.68 17.55 31.27
CA ASN A 265 74.06 17.51 32.59
C ASN A 265 74.65 18.56 33.55
N TYR A 266 73.82 19.01 34.48
CA TYR A 266 74.09 19.88 35.64
C TYR A 266 75.56 20.08 36.07
N LEU A 267 75.94 21.34 36.35
CA LEU A 267 76.03 21.82 37.74
C LEU A 267 76.16 23.35 37.85
N ASP A 268 75.62 23.86 38.97
CA ASP A 268 75.69 25.22 39.51
C ASP A 268 75.25 26.42 38.65
N ALA A 269 75.16 27.58 39.30
CA ALA A 269 74.39 28.72 38.86
C ALA A 269 75.15 30.04 39.08
N ASP A 270 74.91 31.01 38.21
CA ASP A 270 74.43 32.32 38.66
C ASP A 270 73.75 33.11 37.53
N VAL A 271 73.05 34.19 37.86
CA VAL A 271 72.35 35.04 36.88
C VAL A 271 73.25 36.19 36.43
N LEU A 272 73.55 36.26 35.12
CA LEU A 272 73.79 37.50 34.36
C LEU A 272 73.79 37.22 32.84
N ASP A 273 73.68 38.27 32.03
CA ASP A 273 73.46 38.16 30.57
C ASP A 273 74.65 37.61 29.79
N PHE A 274 74.41 36.66 28.88
CA PHE A 274 75.43 36.14 27.95
C PHE A 274 75.06 36.35 26.49
N ARG A 275 75.99 36.97 25.75
CA ARG A 275 75.97 37.06 24.28
C ARG A 275 76.66 35.81 23.71
N VAL A 276 75.90 34.98 22.98
CA VAL A 276 76.41 33.72 22.43
C VAL A 276 77.62 33.95 21.51
N THR A 277 78.72 33.25 21.80
CA THR A 277 79.96 33.21 21.00
C THR A 277 80.47 31.76 20.99
N VAL A 278 81.03 31.30 19.87
CA VAL A 278 81.42 29.88 19.68
C VAL A 278 82.92 29.69 19.90
N MET A 279 83.30 28.61 20.58
CA MET A 279 84.68 28.11 20.74
C MET A 279 84.74 26.65 20.28
N PRO A 280 85.86 26.19 19.69
CA PRO A 280 86.06 24.79 19.35
C PRO A 280 86.61 23.99 20.53
N THR A 281 86.22 22.72 20.62
CA THR A 281 86.88 21.70 21.46
C THR A 281 86.92 20.39 20.69
N ASP A 282 88.12 19.87 20.46
CA ASP A 282 88.32 18.45 20.13
C ASP A 282 87.94 17.55 21.32
N ILE A 283 88.03 16.23 21.14
CA ILE A 283 87.65 15.14 22.08
C ILE A 283 86.20 14.64 21.90
N GLU A 284 86.09 13.68 20.97
CA GLU A 284 85.40 12.39 21.06
C GLU A 284 84.38 12.14 22.20
N GLU A 285 83.17 11.71 21.82
CA GLU A 285 82.67 10.38 22.19
C GLU A 285 81.71 9.85 21.11
N GLU A 286 81.72 8.54 20.84
CA GLU A 286 81.07 7.93 19.66
C GLU A 286 79.85 7.05 20.05
N TYR A 287 78.79 7.06 19.21
CA TYR A 287 77.55 6.24 19.28
C TYR A 287 76.48 6.54 20.35
N ILE A 288 75.31 7.01 19.90
CA ILE A 288 74.01 6.76 20.54
C ILE A 288 72.94 6.38 19.48
N ASN A 289 72.18 5.32 19.72
CA ASN A 289 70.89 4.96 19.08
C ASN A 289 70.78 4.97 17.53
N GLY A 290 71.79 4.46 16.82
CA GLY A 290 71.55 3.65 15.62
C GLY A 290 71.06 4.33 14.32
N ILE A 291 71.05 5.68 14.23
CA ILE A 291 70.83 6.39 12.96
C ILE A 291 72.12 7.10 12.55
N LYS A 292 72.72 6.67 11.43
CA LYS A 292 73.97 7.24 10.91
C LYS A 292 73.70 8.53 10.14
N VAL A 293 73.92 9.69 10.75
CA VAL A 293 73.70 11.02 10.16
C VAL A 293 74.98 11.85 10.19
N SER A 294 75.95 11.51 9.34
CA SER A 294 77.13 12.31 9.07
C SER A 294 76.91 13.19 7.84
N TYR A 295 76.47 14.44 8.03
CA TYR A 295 76.43 15.47 6.97
C TYR A 295 77.43 16.57 7.28
N THR A 296 78.27 16.92 6.29
CA THR A 296 79.21 18.03 6.41
C THR A 296 78.53 19.39 6.25
N LEU A 297 79.10 20.40 6.91
CA LEU A 297 78.58 21.77 6.91
C LEU A 297 78.44 22.31 5.48
N GLY A 298 77.22 22.66 5.08
CA GLY A 298 76.93 23.33 3.79
C GLY A 298 75.98 22.59 2.83
N GLN A 299 75.68 21.30 3.03
CA GLN A 299 74.70 20.60 2.18
C GLN A 299 73.24 21.00 2.49
N LYS A 300 72.43 21.19 1.44
CA LYS A 300 70.97 21.35 1.58
C LYS A 300 70.31 20.00 1.84
N LEU A 301 69.60 19.88 2.95
CA LEU A 301 68.71 18.74 3.21
C LEU A 301 67.59 18.69 2.14
N SER A 302 67.60 17.66 1.28
CA SER A 302 66.45 17.38 0.40
C SER A 302 65.36 16.69 1.20
N LEU A 303 64.20 17.34 1.30
CA LEU A 303 62.98 16.69 1.75
C LEU A 303 62.23 16.27 0.49
N ASP A 304 62.28 14.97 0.15
CA ASP A 304 61.76 14.40 -1.10
C ASP A 304 60.23 14.35 -1.11
N CYS A 305 59.60 15.53 -1.13
CA CYS A 305 58.17 15.69 -1.13
C CYS A 305 57.63 15.72 -2.58
N THR A 306 56.64 14.89 -2.88
CA THR A 306 56.12 14.62 -4.23
C THR A 306 54.62 14.88 -4.32
N PRO A 307 54.10 15.37 -5.46
CA PRO A 307 52.65 15.50 -5.69
C PRO A 307 51.97 14.12 -5.76
N PRO A 308 50.64 14.04 -5.58
CA PRO A 308 49.91 12.78 -5.64
C PRO A 308 49.79 12.22 -7.05
N VAL A 309 49.75 10.89 -7.15
CA VAL A 309 49.41 10.13 -8.36
C VAL A 309 48.41 9.04 -7.99
N ILE A 310 47.30 8.93 -8.72
CA ILE A 310 46.29 7.87 -8.53
C ILE A 310 46.64 6.66 -9.41
N GLY A 311 46.59 5.46 -8.84
CA GLY A 311 46.71 4.21 -9.59
C GLY A 311 45.46 3.92 -10.43
N GLY A 312 45.61 3.65 -11.72
CA GLY A 312 44.53 3.18 -12.59
C GLY A 312 43.96 4.19 -13.61
N GLY A 313 44.82 4.96 -14.27
CA GLY A 313 44.42 5.80 -15.41
C GLY A 313 43.57 7.03 -15.04
N LYS A 314 42.85 7.61 -16.01
CA LYS A 314 42.04 8.83 -15.81
C LYS A 314 40.54 8.58 -15.63
N ALA A 315 40.04 7.41 -16.03
CA ALA A 315 38.65 7.03 -15.87
C ALA A 315 38.50 5.52 -15.67
N ALA A 316 37.48 5.14 -14.88
CA ALA A 316 37.10 3.75 -14.65
C ALA A 316 35.56 3.61 -14.67
N SER A 317 35.06 2.39 -14.80
CA SER A 317 33.62 2.09 -14.81
C SER A 317 33.31 0.79 -14.09
N PHE A 318 32.32 0.82 -13.20
CA PHE A 318 31.89 -0.33 -12.41
C PHE A 318 30.38 -0.53 -12.53
N THR A 319 29.98 -1.79 -12.61
CA THR A 319 28.57 -2.20 -12.66
C THR A 319 28.27 -3.08 -11.44
N VAL A 320 27.25 -2.73 -10.68
CA VAL A 320 26.84 -3.43 -9.46
C VAL A 320 25.35 -3.76 -9.47
N LEU A 321 24.93 -4.72 -8.65
CA LEU A 321 23.52 -5.09 -8.51
C LEU A 321 22.85 -4.21 -7.45
N SER A 322 21.60 -3.80 -7.69
CA SER A 322 20.83 -3.05 -6.70
C SER A 322 20.65 -3.87 -5.41
N ASN A 323 20.89 -3.20 -4.28
CA ASN A 323 21.01 -3.73 -2.92
C ASN A 323 22.31 -4.53 -2.62
N SER A 324 23.30 -4.57 -3.53
CA SER A 324 24.68 -4.91 -3.15
C SER A 324 25.45 -3.66 -2.70
N ASP A 325 26.52 -3.88 -1.93
CA ASP A 325 27.52 -2.86 -1.69
C ASP A 325 28.37 -2.65 -2.95
N ALA A 326 28.88 -1.44 -3.15
CA ALA A 326 29.80 -1.08 -4.23
C ALA A 326 31.10 -0.51 -3.68
N PHE A 327 32.21 -0.92 -4.29
CA PHE A 327 33.55 -0.49 -3.91
C PHE A 327 34.17 0.21 -5.12
N LEU A 328 34.33 1.53 -5.04
CA LEU A 328 35.00 2.32 -6.08
C LEU A 328 36.45 2.55 -5.62
N PRO A 329 37.45 1.82 -6.15
CA PRO A 329 38.83 1.98 -5.72
C PRO A 329 39.38 3.35 -6.16
N CYS A 330 40.24 3.91 -5.31
CA CYS A 330 41.10 5.03 -5.63
C CYS A 330 42.26 5.02 -4.64
N GLU A 331 43.36 4.40 -5.05
CA GLU A 331 44.59 4.34 -4.25
C GLU A 331 45.59 5.35 -4.83
N ALA A 332 46.19 6.17 -3.97
CA ALA A 332 47.06 7.27 -4.40
C ALA A 332 48.36 7.33 -3.60
N THR A 333 49.47 7.51 -4.30
CA THR A 333 50.81 7.65 -3.71
C THR A 333 51.27 9.11 -3.79
N GLY A 334 52.16 9.54 -2.89
CA GLY A 334 52.70 10.90 -2.82
C GLY A 334 53.25 11.23 -1.43
N ASN A 335 54.13 12.24 -1.33
CA ASN A 335 54.77 12.64 -0.07
C ASN A 335 54.59 14.16 0.21
N PRO A 336 53.89 14.58 1.29
CA PRO A 336 53.16 13.76 2.25
C PRO A 336 52.03 12.92 1.63
N GLN A 337 51.69 11.83 2.32
CA GLN A 337 50.52 10.98 2.05
C GLN A 337 49.29 11.83 1.69
N PRO A 338 48.67 11.63 0.51
CA PRO A 338 47.61 12.50 0.05
C PRO A 338 46.27 12.24 0.73
N ILE A 339 45.54 13.31 1.01
CA ILE A 339 44.17 13.24 1.50
C ILE A 339 43.27 12.88 0.32
N ILE A 340 42.68 11.69 0.38
CA ILE A 340 41.75 11.19 -0.62
C ILE A 340 40.32 11.66 -0.28
N SER A 341 39.61 12.15 -1.29
CA SER A 341 38.27 12.71 -1.15
C SER A 341 37.43 12.40 -2.39
N TRP A 342 36.14 12.16 -2.21
CA TRP A 342 35.26 11.73 -3.30
C TRP A 342 34.16 12.75 -3.58
N ASN A 343 34.11 13.26 -4.80
CA ASN A 343 33.13 14.24 -5.24
C ASN A 343 32.06 13.57 -6.10
N ARG A 344 30.79 13.75 -5.75
CA ARG A 344 29.65 13.28 -6.56
C ARG A 344 28.87 14.46 -7.11
N TYR A 345 28.53 14.43 -8.40
CA TYR A 345 27.63 15.41 -9.01
C TYR A 345 26.17 14.97 -8.88
N THR A 346 25.36 15.78 -8.19
CA THR A 346 23.92 15.56 -8.05
C THR A 346 23.16 16.87 -8.31
N THR A 347 22.45 16.95 -9.44
CA THR A 347 21.47 18.01 -9.77
C THR A 347 21.90 19.44 -9.37
N GLY A 348 23.06 19.88 -9.87
CA GLY A 348 23.57 21.24 -9.66
C GLY A 348 24.34 21.49 -8.36
N LYS A 349 24.47 20.48 -7.47
CA LYS A 349 25.29 20.57 -6.26
C LYS A 349 26.34 19.45 -6.24
N MET A 350 27.58 19.81 -5.91
CA MET A 350 28.66 18.84 -5.70
C MET A 350 28.63 18.37 -4.24
N LEU A 351 28.49 17.06 -4.04
CA LEU A 351 28.58 16.41 -2.73
C LEU A 351 30.02 15.94 -2.51
N VAL A 352 30.69 16.49 -1.50
CA VAL A 352 32.06 16.10 -1.11
C VAL A 352 31.98 15.09 0.03
N ILE A 353 32.49 13.88 -0.21
CA ILE A 353 32.51 12.76 0.72
C ILE A 353 33.93 12.65 1.31
N LYS A 354 34.04 12.71 2.64
CA LYS A 354 35.28 12.52 3.40
C LYS A 354 34.95 11.65 4.61
N GLY A 355 35.68 10.54 4.81
CA GLY A 355 35.34 9.56 5.83
C GLY A 355 33.95 8.94 5.60
N LYS A 356 33.17 8.75 6.68
CA LYS A 356 31.84 8.13 6.67
C LYS A 356 30.73 9.19 6.68
N MET A 357 29.82 9.13 5.71
CA MET A 357 28.70 10.05 5.55
C MET A 357 27.46 9.30 5.04
N GLY A 358 26.61 8.86 5.97
CA GLY A 358 25.47 7.99 5.67
C GLY A 358 25.92 6.62 5.19
N LYS A 359 25.46 6.20 4.01
CA LYS A 359 25.87 4.94 3.34
C LYS A 359 27.19 5.03 2.56
N PHE A 360 27.78 6.22 2.47
CA PHE A 360 29.05 6.45 1.77
C PHE A 360 30.18 6.43 2.79
N GLU A 361 31.24 5.67 2.52
CA GLU A 361 32.38 5.54 3.44
C GLU A 361 33.70 5.45 2.66
N VAL A 362 34.60 6.41 2.89
CA VAL A 362 35.96 6.37 2.34
C VAL A 362 36.83 5.52 3.27
N LEU A 363 37.27 4.37 2.78
CA LEU A 363 38.13 3.42 3.48
C LEU A 363 39.57 3.95 3.59
N LYS A 364 40.40 3.34 4.46
CA LYS A 364 41.78 3.79 4.73
C LYS A 364 42.70 3.81 3.51
N ASN A 365 42.45 3.00 2.48
CA ASN A 365 43.19 3.02 1.21
C ASN A 365 42.66 4.04 0.19
N GLY A 366 41.59 4.78 0.52
CA GLY A 366 40.95 5.73 -0.39
C GLY A 366 39.76 5.19 -1.19
N THR A 367 39.47 3.88 -1.11
CA THR A 367 38.29 3.27 -1.76
C THR A 367 36.99 3.84 -1.19
N LEU A 368 36.05 4.24 -2.06
CA LEU A 368 34.70 4.61 -1.65
C LEU A 368 33.80 3.37 -1.61
N LEU A 369 33.43 2.95 -0.40
CA LEU A 369 32.32 2.04 -0.15
C LEU A 369 30.99 2.80 -0.27
N ILE A 370 30.03 2.22 -0.98
CA ILE A 370 28.64 2.66 -1.04
C ILE A 370 27.76 1.48 -0.62
N GLN A 371 27.24 1.54 0.60
CA GLN A 371 26.46 0.44 1.18
C GLN A 371 25.04 0.38 0.60
N ARG A 372 24.56 -0.82 0.23
CA ARG A 372 23.24 -1.09 -0.35
C ARG A 372 22.87 -0.11 -1.46
N THR A 373 23.64 -0.15 -2.55
CA THR A 373 23.42 0.71 -3.72
C THR A 373 22.02 0.57 -4.30
N ASN A 374 21.49 1.63 -4.88
CA ASN A 374 20.26 1.60 -5.66
C ASN A 374 20.40 2.50 -6.90
N ILE A 375 19.40 2.49 -7.79
CA ILE A 375 19.45 3.25 -9.06
C ILE A 375 19.72 4.75 -8.86
N LYS A 376 19.33 5.35 -7.72
CA LYS A 376 19.67 6.76 -7.42
C LYS A 376 21.15 6.99 -7.12
N ASP A 377 21.98 5.95 -7.04
CA ASP A 377 23.42 6.02 -6.81
C ASP A 377 24.25 5.96 -8.10
N GLN A 378 23.63 5.68 -9.23
CA GLN A 378 24.31 5.72 -10.53
C GLN A 378 24.86 7.13 -10.84
N GLY A 379 25.84 7.17 -11.75
CA GLY A 379 26.45 8.41 -12.26
C GLY A 379 27.96 8.48 -11.99
N GLN A 380 28.51 9.69 -12.14
CA GLN A 380 29.95 9.92 -12.04
C GLN A 380 30.38 10.39 -10.65
N TYR A 381 31.39 9.72 -10.13
CA TYR A 381 32.11 9.99 -8.89
C TYR A 381 33.55 10.35 -9.27
N ILE A 382 34.06 11.49 -8.80
CA ILE A 382 35.46 11.88 -9.01
C ILE A 382 36.21 11.66 -7.71
N CYS A 383 37.17 10.73 -7.71
CA CYS A 383 38.18 10.71 -6.69
C CYS A 383 39.15 11.87 -6.90
N ASN A 384 39.49 12.58 -5.83
CA ASN A 384 40.43 13.68 -5.79
C ASN A 384 41.43 13.41 -4.66
N ALA A 385 42.64 13.00 -5.02
CA ALA A 385 43.77 12.81 -4.12
C ALA A 385 44.58 14.10 -4.08
N GLN A 386 44.81 14.66 -2.89
CA GLN A 386 45.47 15.98 -2.75
C GLN A 386 46.47 16.00 -1.58
N ASN A 387 47.65 16.54 -1.84
CA ASN A 387 48.59 16.95 -0.78
C ASN A 387 49.01 18.41 -0.99
N LYS A 388 49.98 18.90 -0.22
CA LYS A 388 50.42 20.31 -0.29
C LYS A 388 51.23 20.68 -1.55
N PHE A 389 51.57 19.69 -2.39
CA PHE A 389 52.35 19.86 -3.63
C PHE A 389 51.54 19.62 -4.91
N GLY A 390 50.33 19.07 -4.83
CA GLY A 390 49.48 18.88 -6.00
C GLY A 390 48.17 18.15 -5.72
N SER A 391 47.39 17.94 -6.78
CA SER A 391 46.17 17.14 -6.77
C SER A 391 46.00 16.34 -8.05
N ASP A 392 45.63 15.07 -7.94
CA ASP A 392 45.30 14.20 -9.07
C ASP A 392 43.83 13.69 -8.96
N LYS A 393 43.24 13.31 -10.10
CA LYS A 393 41.80 13.06 -10.23
C LYS A 393 41.46 11.88 -11.15
N LEU A 394 40.68 10.93 -10.62
CA LEU A 394 40.16 9.76 -11.32
C LEU A 394 38.62 9.85 -11.42
N VAL A 395 38.07 9.75 -12.64
CA VAL A 395 36.61 9.78 -12.89
C VAL A 395 36.04 8.36 -12.95
N VAL A 396 35.28 7.97 -11.94
CA VAL A 396 34.66 6.64 -11.85
C VAL A 396 33.16 6.74 -12.17
N THR A 397 32.71 5.99 -13.18
CA THR A 397 31.29 5.88 -13.54
C THR A 397 30.69 4.64 -12.89
N LEU A 398 29.66 4.81 -12.07
CA LEU A 398 28.91 3.73 -11.45
C LEU A 398 27.58 3.49 -12.15
N SER A 399 27.37 2.25 -12.60
CA SER A 399 26.10 1.74 -13.12
C SER A 399 25.48 0.79 -12.09
N VAL A 400 24.19 0.95 -11.79
CA VAL A 400 23.47 0.08 -10.84
C VAL A 400 22.35 -0.66 -11.57
N VAL A 401 22.51 -1.96 -11.72
CA VAL A 401 21.56 -2.85 -12.43
C VAL A 401 20.52 -3.39 -11.46
N ALA A 402 19.26 -3.26 -11.85
CA ALA A 402 18.10 -3.80 -11.13
C ALA A 402 17.15 -4.41 -12.16
N TYR A 403 16.41 -5.45 -11.77
CA TYR A 403 15.46 -6.12 -12.65
C TYR A 403 14.17 -6.50 -11.92
N PRO A 404 13.01 -6.45 -12.61
CA PRO A 404 11.72 -6.80 -12.02
C PRO A 404 11.73 -8.24 -11.51
N THR A 405 10.96 -8.47 -10.44
CA THR A 405 10.72 -9.82 -9.96
C THR A 405 10.01 -10.67 -11.01
N ARG A 406 10.33 -11.97 -11.00
CA ARG A 406 9.70 -13.01 -11.80
C ARG A 406 9.46 -14.22 -10.91
N ILE A 407 8.27 -14.82 -10.97
CA ILE A 407 8.03 -16.13 -10.39
C ILE A 407 8.55 -17.19 -11.36
N LEU A 408 9.31 -18.17 -10.86
CA LEU A 408 9.97 -19.18 -11.69
C LEU A 408 9.01 -20.30 -12.14
N GLU A 409 7.93 -20.53 -11.40
CA GLU A 409 6.91 -21.51 -11.76
C GLU A 409 5.79 -20.95 -12.65
N THR A 410 4.96 -21.85 -13.20
CA THR A 410 3.81 -21.50 -14.05
C THR A 410 2.82 -20.55 -13.37
N ARG A 411 2.46 -19.44 -14.02
CA ARG A 411 1.51 -18.42 -13.51
C ARG A 411 0.17 -18.98 -13.01
N ILE A 412 -0.29 -20.07 -13.60
CA ILE A 412 -1.45 -20.83 -13.14
C ILE A 412 -1.03 -22.28 -12.91
N ARG A 413 -1.54 -22.91 -11.85
CA ARG A 413 -1.46 -24.36 -11.62
C ARG A 413 -2.71 -24.83 -10.88
N ASP A 414 -3.37 -25.84 -11.40
CA ASP A 414 -4.46 -26.51 -10.69
C ASP A 414 -3.91 -27.76 -9.97
N LEU A 415 -4.28 -27.93 -8.69
CA LEU A 415 -3.89 -29.06 -7.85
C LEU A 415 -5.12 -29.79 -7.32
N LYS A 416 -5.17 -31.09 -7.61
CA LYS A 416 -6.17 -32.03 -7.10
C LYS A 416 -5.52 -32.93 -6.06
N VAL A 417 -5.96 -32.84 -4.81
CA VAL A 417 -5.33 -33.54 -3.68
C VAL A 417 -6.37 -34.24 -2.82
N ILE A 418 -6.03 -35.43 -2.32
CA ILE A 418 -6.89 -36.21 -1.42
C ILE A 418 -6.77 -35.65 0.00
N ALA A 419 -7.89 -35.47 0.69
CA ALA A 419 -7.94 -34.98 2.07
C ALA A 419 -6.97 -35.75 3.01
N GLY A 420 -6.35 -35.04 3.96
CA GLY A 420 -5.37 -35.63 4.89
C GLY A 420 -3.97 -35.89 4.32
N LYS A 421 -3.61 -35.31 3.16
CA LYS A 421 -2.21 -35.25 2.69
C LYS A 421 -1.65 -33.84 2.76
N THR A 422 -0.45 -33.70 3.31
CA THR A 422 0.32 -32.44 3.33
C THR A 422 0.74 -32.01 1.91
N VAL A 423 0.74 -30.71 1.62
CA VAL A 423 1.06 -30.14 0.30
C VAL A 423 1.93 -28.89 0.47
N THR A 424 3.08 -28.86 -0.17
CA THR A 424 3.94 -27.66 -0.23
C THR A 424 3.57 -26.81 -1.44
N LEU A 425 3.12 -25.58 -1.21
CA LEU A 425 2.88 -24.60 -2.29
C LEU A 425 4.17 -23.83 -2.56
N GLU A 426 4.88 -24.20 -3.62
CA GLU A 426 6.11 -23.53 -4.03
C GLU A 426 5.83 -22.21 -4.78
N CYS A 427 6.59 -21.18 -4.42
CA CYS A 427 6.71 -19.92 -5.16
C CYS A 427 8.17 -19.44 -5.06
N ARG A 428 9.02 -19.85 -6.00
CA ARG A 428 10.41 -19.38 -6.09
C ARG A 428 10.47 -18.17 -6.99
N THR A 429 11.33 -17.24 -6.63
CA THR A 429 11.34 -15.88 -7.19
C THR A 429 12.73 -15.44 -7.55
N GLU A 430 12.87 -14.77 -8.68
CA GLU A 430 14.11 -14.15 -9.11
C GLU A 430 13.91 -12.64 -9.30
N GLY A 431 14.77 -11.81 -8.72
CA GLY A 431 14.68 -10.35 -8.84
C GLY A 431 15.82 -9.62 -8.11
N ARG A 432 16.18 -8.42 -8.57
CA ARG A 432 17.13 -7.53 -7.86
C ARG A 432 16.57 -6.11 -7.75
N PRO A 433 16.32 -5.56 -6.55
CA PRO A 433 16.50 -6.18 -5.21
C PRO A 433 15.68 -7.46 -5.01
N GLU A 434 16.07 -8.25 -4.00
CA GLU A 434 15.36 -9.49 -3.62
C GLU A 434 13.86 -9.20 -3.41
N PRO A 435 12.96 -9.98 -4.03
CA PRO A 435 11.53 -9.78 -3.90
C PRO A 435 10.99 -10.31 -2.59
N VAL A 436 10.02 -9.59 -2.01
CA VAL A 436 9.22 -10.08 -0.90
C VAL A 436 8.15 -11.02 -1.46
N VAL A 437 8.13 -12.24 -0.96
CA VAL A 437 7.10 -13.25 -1.25
C VAL A 437 5.96 -13.08 -0.26
N SER A 438 4.72 -13.05 -0.76
CA SER A 438 3.51 -12.96 0.05
C SER A 438 2.42 -13.88 -0.49
N TRP A 439 1.62 -14.48 0.40
CA TRP A 439 0.53 -15.38 0.03
C TRP A 439 -0.82 -14.78 0.42
N ILE A 440 -1.71 -14.65 -0.56
CA ILE A 440 -3.14 -14.42 -0.32
C ILE A 440 -3.78 -15.80 -0.10
N LEU A 441 -4.15 -16.03 1.16
CA LEU A 441 -4.77 -17.24 1.68
C LEU A 441 -6.26 -16.95 1.91
N PRO A 442 -7.20 -17.87 1.61
CA PRO A 442 -8.64 -17.63 1.80
C PRO A 442 -9.02 -17.13 3.21
N ASN A 443 -8.33 -17.62 4.25
CA ASN A 443 -8.58 -17.32 5.66
C ASN A 443 -7.36 -16.72 6.41
N HIS A 444 -6.37 -16.16 5.71
CA HIS A 444 -5.18 -15.50 6.31
C HIS A 444 -4.23 -16.36 7.19
N THR A 445 -4.30 -17.70 7.19
CA THR A 445 -3.44 -18.59 8.01
C THR A 445 -2.58 -19.58 7.21
N GLU A 446 -1.37 -19.87 7.70
CA GLU A 446 -0.43 -20.84 7.11
C GLU A 446 -1.01 -22.27 7.18
N VAL A 447 -1.02 -22.98 6.04
CA VAL A 447 -1.71 -24.29 5.94
C VAL A 447 -0.80 -25.43 6.42
N ARG A 448 -1.26 -26.13 7.45
CA ARG A 448 -0.85 -27.50 7.78
C ARG A 448 -2.11 -28.34 7.97
N ASP A 449 -2.05 -29.55 7.42
CA ASP A 449 -3.14 -30.52 7.26
C ASP A 449 -4.37 -30.05 6.45
N VAL A 450 -4.75 -30.90 5.48
CA VAL A 450 -5.67 -30.54 4.39
C VAL A 450 -7.11 -30.97 4.70
N GLU A 451 -7.95 -29.97 4.94
CA GLU A 451 -9.40 -30.09 5.13
C GLU A 451 -10.20 -29.63 3.89
N ILE A 452 -11.45 -30.08 3.76
CA ILE A 452 -12.32 -29.81 2.61
C ILE A 452 -12.64 -28.30 2.47
N ASN A 453 -12.74 -27.59 3.60
CA ASN A 453 -12.99 -26.15 3.71
C ASN A 453 -11.83 -25.27 3.20
N GLN A 454 -10.63 -25.84 2.98
CA GLN A 454 -9.46 -25.16 2.44
C GLN A 454 -9.41 -25.16 0.90
N SER A 455 -10.40 -25.75 0.22
CA SER A 455 -10.49 -25.67 -1.24
C SER A 455 -10.72 -24.22 -1.70
N GLY A 456 -9.92 -23.73 -2.65
CA GLY A 456 -9.89 -22.32 -2.99
C GLY A 456 -8.76 -21.92 -3.95
N LYS A 457 -8.61 -20.61 -4.18
CA LYS A 457 -7.51 -20.02 -4.96
C LYS A 457 -6.48 -19.43 -4.00
N TYR A 458 -5.25 -19.90 -4.14
CA TYR A 458 -4.08 -19.44 -3.39
C TYR A 458 -3.23 -18.59 -4.32
N GLU A 459 -3.03 -17.31 -4.01
CA GLU A 459 -2.23 -16.42 -4.86
C GLU A 459 -0.92 -16.07 -4.18
N CYS A 460 0.20 -16.47 -4.78
CA CYS A 460 1.50 -15.94 -4.43
C CYS A 460 1.73 -14.64 -5.19
N ILE A 461 2.08 -13.57 -4.48
CA ILE A 461 2.54 -12.32 -5.05
C ILE A 461 4.00 -12.11 -4.63
N ALA A 462 4.88 -12.05 -5.62
CA ALA A 462 6.26 -11.64 -5.48
C ALA A 462 6.38 -10.16 -5.85
N ALA A 463 7.03 -9.35 -5.02
CA ALA A 463 7.19 -7.92 -5.27
C ALA A 463 8.59 -7.41 -4.90
N ASN A 464 9.24 -6.72 -5.83
CA ASN A 464 10.40 -5.87 -5.55
C ASN A 464 10.15 -4.42 -6.00
N SER A 465 11.14 -3.54 -5.81
CA SER A 465 10.98 -2.12 -6.17
C SER A 465 10.83 -1.88 -7.68
N MET A 466 11.25 -2.84 -8.53
CA MET A 466 11.22 -2.75 -9.99
C MET A 466 9.92 -3.29 -10.59
N GLY A 467 9.35 -4.35 -10.02
CA GLY A 467 8.09 -4.94 -10.49
C GLY A 467 7.44 -5.88 -9.47
N ALA A 468 6.23 -6.33 -9.80
CA ALA A 468 5.54 -7.40 -9.10
C ALA A 468 5.06 -8.44 -10.14
N ASP A 469 5.12 -9.71 -9.76
CA ASP A 469 4.62 -10.84 -10.55
C ASP A 469 3.85 -11.77 -9.62
N HIS A 470 2.84 -12.45 -10.15
CA HIS A 470 1.88 -13.21 -9.34
C HIS A 470 1.56 -14.56 -9.96
N ARG A 471 1.27 -15.52 -9.09
CA ARG A 471 0.94 -16.91 -9.43
C ARG A 471 -0.31 -17.34 -8.69
N VAL A 472 -1.30 -17.83 -9.42
CA VAL A 472 -2.50 -18.44 -8.85
C VAL A 472 -2.36 -19.95 -8.85
N VAL A 473 -2.56 -20.58 -7.69
CA VAL A 473 -2.70 -22.02 -7.55
C VAL A 473 -4.15 -22.32 -7.15
N THR A 474 -4.90 -23.01 -8.01
CA THR A 474 -6.25 -23.48 -7.66
C THR A 474 -6.12 -24.80 -6.92
N PHE A 475 -6.58 -24.84 -5.67
CA PHE A 475 -6.50 -26.01 -4.82
C PHE A 475 -7.89 -26.64 -4.66
N SER A 476 -8.03 -27.89 -5.09
CA SER A 476 -9.28 -28.65 -5.04
C SER A 476 -9.06 -29.96 -4.28
N VAL A 477 -9.75 -30.10 -3.14
CA VAL A 477 -9.71 -31.31 -2.33
C VAL A 477 -10.69 -32.31 -2.92
N MET A 478 -10.18 -33.46 -3.37
CA MET A 478 -10.99 -34.58 -3.80
C MET A 478 -11.31 -35.49 -2.61
N LYS A 479 -12.54 -36.00 -2.56
CA LYS A 479 -12.84 -37.15 -1.71
C LYS A 479 -12.02 -38.35 -2.17
N LYS A 480 -11.73 -39.26 -1.23
CA LYS A 480 -11.15 -40.56 -1.54
C LYS A 480 -12.29 -41.49 -1.95
N ASP A 481 -12.35 -41.85 -3.23
CA ASP A 481 -13.27 -42.88 -3.72
C ASP A 481 -13.10 -44.17 -2.87
N THR A 482 -14.22 -44.82 -2.55
CA THR A 482 -14.27 -46.03 -1.73
C THR A 482 -15.00 -47.17 -2.43
N VAL A 483 -14.48 -48.39 -2.27
CA VAL A 483 -15.21 -49.63 -2.55
C VAL A 483 -16.53 -49.64 -1.77
N PRO A 484 -17.59 -50.26 -2.31
CA PRO A 484 -18.87 -50.27 -1.64
C PRO A 484 -18.83 -51.18 -0.41
N LYS A 485 -19.67 -50.87 0.56
CA LYS A 485 -19.88 -51.70 1.75
C LYS A 485 -21.34 -51.67 2.19
N ILE A 486 -21.94 -52.83 2.38
CA ILE A 486 -23.27 -53.02 2.93
C ILE A 486 -23.22 -52.63 4.43
N ILE A 487 -24.14 -51.75 4.84
CA ILE A 487 -24.23 -51.23 6.22
C ILE A 487 -25.35 -51.91 6.99
N SER A 488 -26.49 -52.16 6.33
CA SER A 488 -27.66 -52.77 6.97
C SER A 488 -28.51 -53.54 5.97
N THR A 489 -28.95 -54.72 6.39
CA THR A 489 -29.93 -55.58 5.71
C THR A 489 -31.04 -55.99 6.69
N SER A 490 -32.11 -56.61 6.20
CA SER A 490 -33.03 -57.37 7.08
C SER A 490 -32.32 -58.58 7.73
N GLN A 491 -33.02 -59.27 8.63
CA GLN A 491 -32.50 -60.43 9.36
C GLN A 491 -32.07 -61.57 8.42
N TYR A 492 -31.04 -62.33 8.83
CA TYR A 492 -30.49 -63.45 8.06
C TYR A 492 -31.54 -64.53 7.73
N GLN A 493 -32.53 -64.74 8.60
CA GLN A 493 -33.66 -65.64 8.34
C GLN A 493 -34.97 -64.86 8.43
N THR A 494 -35.82 -64.98 7.42
CA THR A 494 -37.15 -64.36 7.36
C THR A 494 -38.21 -65.44 7.12
N VAL A 495 -39.24 -65.48 7.95
CA VAL A 495 -40.36 -66.43 7.83
C VAL A 495 -41.60 -65.69 7.35
N VAL A 496 -42.21 -66.15 6.26
CA VAL A 496 -43.42 -65.54 5.66
C VAL A 496 -44.52 -66.59 5.55
N VAL A 497 -45.79 -66.18 5.69
CA VAL A 497 -46.95 -67.06 5.48
C VAL A 497 -47.20 -67.22 3.97
N TYR A 498 -47.57 -68.42 3.51
CA TYR A 498 -47.93 -68.67 2.11
C TYR A 498 -48.99 -67.66 1.61
N GLY A 499 -48.73 -67.01 0.47
CA GLY A 499 -49.55 -65.94 -0.10
C GLY A 499 -49.35 -64.54 0.51
N GLY A 500 -48.53 -64.41 1.57
CA GLY A 500 -48.21 -63.14 2.21
C GLY A 500 -47.15 -62.32 1.47
N HIS A 501 -46.89 -61.11 1.97
CA HIS A 501 -45.87 -60.20 1.42
C HIS A 501 -44.47 -60.46 2.02
N LEU A 502 -43.43 -60.47 1.19
CA LEU A 502 -42.02 -60.44 1.61
C LEU A 502 -41.43 -59.05 1.40
N HIS A 503 -40.64 -58.56 2.35
CA HIS A 503 -39.85 -57.34 2.21
C HIS A 503 -38.44 -57.53 2.80
N LEU A 504 -37.41 -57.35 1.95
CA LEU A 504 -36.00 -57.48 2.31
C LEU A 504 -35.30 -56.13 2.09
N ASN A 505 -34.97 -55.44 3.18
CA ASN A 505 -34.14 -54.24 3.14
C ASN A 505 -32.69 -54.62 2.82
N CYS A 506 -32.01 -53.79 2.01
CA CYS A 506 -30.56 -53.76 1.90
C CYS A 506 -30.08 -52.34 1.61
N SER A 507 -28.98 -51.93 2.25
CA SER A 507 -28.41 -50.59 2.15
C SER A 507 -26.88 -50.61 2.22
N ALA A 508 -26.23 -49.80 1.39
CA ALA A 508 -24.78 -49.73 1.29
C ALA A 508 -24.27 -48.30 1.09
N ALA A 509 -23.04 -48.03 1.53
CA ALA A 509 -22.31 -46.81 1.24
C ALA A 509 -21.06 -47.10 0.40
N GLY A 510 -20.59 -46.08 -0.30
CA GLY A 510 -19.40 -46.09 -1.16
C GLY A 510 -19.36 -44.77 -1.93
N ASP A 511 -18.20 -44.37 -2.42
CA ASP A 511 -18.03 -43.18 -3.26
C ASP A 511 -17.29 -43.58 -4.55
N PRO A 512 -17.92 -43.59 -5.74
CA PRO A 512 -19.31 -43.23 -6.02
C PRO A 512 -20.36 -44.14 -5.34
N LYS A 513 -21.55 -43.60 -5.09
CA LYS A 513 -22.68 -44.31 -4.46
C LYS A 513 -22.95 -45.65 -5.18
N PRO A 514 -22.94 -46.80 -4.48
CA PRO A 514 -23.23 -48.09 -5.09
C PRO A 514 -24.66 -48.20 -5.62
N ARG A 515 -24.81 -49.05 -6.63
CA ARG A 515 -26.10 -49.63 -7.03
C ARG A 515 -26.35 -50.87 -6.18
N ILE A 516 -27.61 -51.11 -5.81
CA ILE A 516 -28.05 -52.35 -5.16
C ILE A 516 -28.67 -53.24 -6.23
N LEU A 517 -28.21 -54.50 -6.29
CA LEU A 517 -28.75 -55.56 -7.12
C LEU A 517 -29.11 -56.74 -6.22
N TRP A 518 -30.16 -57.49 -6.58
CA TRP A 518 -30.59 -58.67 -5.86
C TRP A 518 -30.41 -59.92 -6.70
N ARG A 519 -29.77 -60.94 -6.13
CA ARG A 519 -29.77 -62.29 -6.68
C ARG A 519 -30.82 -63.13 -5.96
N ILE A 520 -31.78 -63.64 -6.72
CA ILE A 520 -32.89 -64.47 -6.19
C ILE A 520 -32.52 -65.96 -6.20
N PRO A 521 -33.24 -66.85 -5.47
CA PRO A 521 -32.87 -68.26 -5.33
C PRO A 521 -32.71 -69.04 -6.65
N SER A 522 -33.44 -68.65 -7.70
CA SER A 522 -33.31 -69.18 -9.07
C SER A 522 -32.04 -68.69 -9.82
N LYS A 523 -31.10 -68.06 -9.11
CA LYS A 523 -29.83 -67.46 -9.57
C LYS A 523 -29.95 -66.23 -10.49
N GLY A 524 -31.17 -65.83 -10.86
CA GLY A 524 -31.43 -64.59 -11.61
C GLY A 524 -31.01 -63.33 -10.84
N LEU A 525 -30.74 -62.26 -11.58
CA LEU A 525 -30.38 -60.94 -11.04
C LEU A 525 -31.50 -59.95 -11.35
N VAL A 526 -31.88 -59.15 -10.34
CA VAL A 526 -33.01 -58.20 -10.36
C VAL A 526 -32.52 -56.86 -9.84
N ASP A 527 -32.87 -55.77 -10.52
CA ASP A 527 -32.58 -54.40 -10.10
C ASP A 527 -33.81 -53.49 -10.34
N GLN A 528 -33.67 -52.17 -10.13
CA GLN A 528 -34.77 -51.21 -10.32
C GLN A 528 -35.29 -51.17 -11.78
N SER A 529 -34.42 -51.44 -12.75
CA SER A 529 -34.72 -51.44 -14.19
C SER A 529 -35.22 -52.79 -14.70
N ASN A 530 -34.64 -53.89 -14.22
CA ASN A 530 -34.86 -55.25 -14.72
C ASN A 530 -35.83 -56.01 -13.80
N ARG A 531 -37.12 -56.01 -14.15
CA ARG A 531 -38.14 -56.82 -13.46
C ARG A 531 -38.14 -58.24 -13.99
N MET A 532 -37.97 -59.23 -13.10
CA MET A 532 -37.99 -60.65 -13.46
C MET A 532 -39.32 -61.28 -13.02
N GLY A 533 -40.30 -61.25 -13.92
CA GLY A 533 -41.69 -61.63 -13.63
C GLY A 533 -42.51 -60.53 -12.95
N SER A 534 -43.80 -60.79 -12.73
CA SER A 534 -44.76 -59.80 -12.24
C SER A 534 -44.70 -59.55 -10.72
N SER A 535 -44.15 -60.49 -9.96
CA SER A 535 -44.25 -60.56 -8.49
C SER A 535 -43.08 -59.92 -7.72
N ILE A 536 -41.87 -59.88 -8.31
CA ILE A 536 -40.64 -59.43 -7.64
C ILE A 536 -40.26 -58.02 -8.13
N LYS A 537 -40.10 -57.07 -7.20
CA LYS A 537 -39.78 -55.66 -7.52
C LYS A 537 -38.70 -55.14 -6.57
N VAL A 538 -37.79 -54.29 -7.07
CA VAL A 538 -36.77 -53.60 -6.26
C VAL A 538 -37.10 -52.11 -6.20
N LEU A 539 -37.09 -51.55 -4.99
CA LEU A 539 -37.43 -50.17 -4.68
C LEU A 539 -36.23 -49.23 -4.78
N GLU A 540 -36.47 -47.92 -4.93
CA GLU A 540 -35.42 -46.87 -5.02
C GLU A 540 -34.48 -46.81 -3.80
N ASN A 541 -34.93 -47.30 -2.64
CA ASN A 541 -34.12 -47.40 -1.43
C ASN A 541 -33.17 -48.62 -1.41
N GLY A 542 -33.23 -49.49 -2.43
CA GLY A 542 -32.45 -50.73 -2.54
C GLY A 542 -33.14 -51.99 -2.03
N SER A 543 -34.37 -51.89 -1.50
CA SER A 543 -35.08 -53.03 -0.87
C SER A 543 -35.87 -53.84 -1.90
N LEU A 544 -35.95 -55.16 -1.72
CA LEU A 544 -36.72 -56.07 -2.55
C LEU A 544 -38.08 -56.37 -1.90
N ILE A 545 -39.15 -56.37 -2.70
CA ILE A 545 -40.50 -56.81 -2.31
C ILE A 545 -40.98 -57.96 -3.19
N ILE A 546 -41.76 -58.87 -2.60
CA ILE A 546 -42.60 -59.84 -3.31
C ILE A 546 -44.03 -59.73 -2.77
N GLU A 547 -44.98 -59.46 -3.65
CA GLU A 547 -46.37 -59.13 -3.26
C GLU A 547 -47.23 -60.35 -2.90
N SER A 548 -46.88 -61.55 -3.36
CA SER A 548 -47.50 -62.80 -2.92
C SER A 548 -46.48 -63.92 -3.00
N VAL A 549 -46.12 -64.49 -1.84
CA VAL A 549 -45.04 -65.48 -1.69
C VAL A 549 -45.56 -66.89 -1.91
N THR A 550 -44.99 -67.58 -2.91
CA THR A 550 -45.31 -68.97 -3.26
C THR A 550 -44.21 -69.93 -2.81
N GLU A 551 -44.48 -71.24 -2.79
CA GLU A 551 -43.51 -72.28 -2.39
C GLU A 551 -42.18 -72.23 -3.18
N LYS A 552 -42.17 -71.59 -4.37
CA LYS A 552 -40.98 -71.38 -5.23
C LYS A 552 -40.10 -70.20 -4.83
N ASP A 553 -40.60 -69.30 -3.97
CA ASP A 553 -39.91 -68.09 -3.51
C ASP A 553 -39.12 -68.32 -2.20
N ALA A 554 -39.17 -69.54 -1.65
CA ALA A 554 -38.31 -69.96 -0.55
C ALA A 554 -36.86 -70.19 -1.01
N GLY A 555 -35.90 -69.89 -0.16
CA GLY A 555 -34.48 -70.12 -0.41
C GLY A 555 -33.57 -68.92 -0.10
N ASP A 556 -32.42 -68.91 -0.75
CA ASP A 556 -31.31 -68.00 -0.47
C ASP A 556 -31.29 -66.81 -1.45
N PHE A 557 -31.49 -65.61 -0.91
CA PHE A 557 -31.37 -64.33 -1.59
C PHE A 557 -30.03 -63.67 -1.24
N LEU A 558 -29.38 -63.03 -2.20
CA LEU A 558 -28.16 -62.24 -1.95
C LEU A 558 -28.38 -60.79 -2.38
N CYS A 559 -28.12 -59.86 -1.48
CA CYS A 559 -27.95 -58.45 -1.85
C CYS A 559 -26.50 -58.23 -2.31
N VAL A 560 -26.33 -57.52 -3.43
CA VAL A 560 -25.04 -57.12 -4.01
C VAL A 560 -25.00 -55.59 -4.11
N ALA A 561 -24.01 -54.96 -3.48
CA ALA A 561 -23.74 -53.54 -3.58
C ALA A 561 -22.53 -53.32 -4.50
N SER A 562 -22.73 -52.71 -5.67
CA SER A 562 -21.74 -52.61 -6.74
C SER A 562 -21.40 -51.16 -7.10
N ASN A 563 -20.11 -50.83 -7.23
CA ASN A 563 -19.65 -49.57 -7.83
C ASN A 563 -18.38 -49.80 -8.70
N LYS A 564 -17.87 -48.74 -9.34
CA LYS A 564 -16.74 -48.80 -10.27
C LYS A 564 -15.40 -49.34 -9.70
N LEU A 565 -15.31 -49.54 -8.38
CA LEU A 565 -14.12 -50.01 -7.67
C LEU A 565 -14.23 -51.45 -7.11
N GLY A 566 -15.43 -52.04 -7.11
CA GLY A 566 -15.66 -53.38 -6.55
C GLY A 566 -17.10 -53.61 -6.12
N GLU A 567 -17.34 -54.75 -5.48
CA GLU A 567 -18.65 -55.20 -5.02
C GLU A 567 -18.56 -55.77 -3.59
N ASP A 568 -19.67 -55.67 -2.84
CA ASP A 568 -19.86 -56.27 -1.52
C ASP A 568 -21.21 -57.02 -1.47
N VAL A 569 -21.30 -58.12 -0.72
CA VAL A 569 -22.38 -59.12 -0.87
C VAL A 569 -22.84 -59.69 0.48
N GLN A 570 -24.15 -59.70 0.71
CA GLN A 570 -24.78 -60.25 1.94
C GLN A 570 -25.85 -61.29 1.62
N LEU A 571 -25.78 -62.45 2.28
CA LEU A 571 -26.73 -63.57 2.17
C LEU A 571 -27.89 -63.45 3.16
N MET A 572 -29.09 -63.83 2.72
CA MET A 572 -30.36 -63.81 3.47
C MET A 572 -31.22 -65.02 3.06
N ARG A 573 -31.93 -65.65 3.99
CA ARG A 573 -32.71 -66.88 3.78
C ARG A 573 -34.18 -66.69 4.08
N VAL A 574 -35.05 -67.11 3.15
CA VAL A 574 -36.51 -67.02 3.27
C VAL A 574 -37.12 -68.42 3.36
N SER A 575 -38.02 -68.62 4.33
CA SER A 575 -38.76 -69.87 4.55
C SER A 575 -40.26 -69.61 4.73
N ILE A 576 -41.11 -70.51 4.24
CA ILE A 576 -42.55 -70.28 4.12
C ILE A 576 -43.33 -71.17 5.11
N SER A 577 -44.34 -70.61 5.77
CA SER A 577 -45.25 -71.34 6.66
C SER A 577 -46.63 -71.61 6.04
N MET A 578 -47.21 -72.76 6.40
CA MET A 578 -48.45 -73.34 5.88
C MET A 578 -49.35 -73.78 7.04
N LYS A 579 -50.65 -74.02 6.79
CA LYS A 579 -51.67 -74.34 7.80
C LYS A 579 -52.62 -75.46 7.35
N PRO A 580 -53.05 -76.37 8.25
CA PRO A 580 -54.06 -77.39 7.95
C PRO A 580 -55.47 -76.80 7.72
N ALA A 581 -56.34 -77.59 7.11
CA ALA A 581 -57.75 -77.26 6.89
C ALA A 581 -58.56 -77.20 8.20
N ARG A 582 -59.50 -76.26 8.29
CA ARG A 582 -60.43 -76.05 9.42
C ARG A 582 -61.68 -75.30 8.94
N ILE A 583 -62.89 -75.78 9.28
CA ILE A 583 -64.16 -75.16 8.89
C ILE A 583 -64.61 -74.18 9.97
N GLU A 584 -64.69 -72.89 9.65
CA GLU A 584 -65.20 -71.84 10.55
C GLU A 584 -65.97 -70.74 9.82
N PRO A 585 -67.14 -70.29 10.36
CA PRO A 585 -67.85 -70.85 11.51
C PRO A 585 -68.51 -72.20 11.14
N LYS A 586 -68.51 -73.15 12.07
CA LYS A 586 -69.33 -74.37 11.93
C LYS A 586 -70.79 -74.01 12.16
N ALA A 587 -71.58 -74.00 11.08
CA ALA A 587 -73.02 -73.86 11.19
C ALA A 587 -73.60 -75.13 11.83
N PHE A 588 -74.42 -74.96 12.85
CA PHE A 588 -75.22 -76.01 13.48
C PHE A 588 -76.64 -75.47 13.66
N GLY A 589 -77.61 -75.96 12.89
CA GLY A 589 -79.00 -75.49 12.97
C GLY A 589 -79.86 -75.82 11.74
N LYS A 590 -81.11 -75.35 11.76
CA LYS A 590 -82.04 -75.42 10.63
C LYS A 590 -82.01 -74.13 9.80
N LYS A 591 -82.10 -74.25 8.47
CA LYS A 591 -82.19 -73.15 7.50
C LYS A 591 -83.54 -73.21 6.77
N GLN A 592 -84.18 -72.06 6.61
CA GLN A 592 -85.43 -71.91 5.86
C GLN A 592 -85.12 -71.18 4.53
N VAL A 593 -85.75 -71.65 3.44
CA VAL A 593 -85.73 -71.11 2.08
C VAL A 593 -87.17 -70.79 1.65
N LEU A 594 -87.47 -70.72 0.35
CA LEU A 594 -88.67 -70.17 -0.25
C LEU A 594 -89.12 -71.14 -1.38
N TYR A 595 -90.41 -71.49 -1.51
CA TYR A 595 -90.87 -72.61 -2.37
C TYR A 595 -90.67 -72.29 -3.85
N GLY A 596 -89.97 -73.17 -4.55
CA GLY A 596 -89.56 -72.92 -5.93
C GLY A 596 -88.47 -71.85 -6.08
N ASN A 597 -87.90 -71.34 -4.98
CA ASN A 597 -86.62 -70.63 -5.00
C ASN A 597 -85.49 -71.62 -4.67
N ASP A 598 -84.26 -71.19 -4.92
CA ASP A 598 -83.08 -72.00 -4.72
C ASP A 598 -82.52 -71.84 -3.29
N VAL A 599 -82.01 -72.93 -2.68
CA VAL A 599 -81.26 -72.84 -1.40
C VAL A 599 -79.76 -72.90 -1.66
N LYS A 600 -79.03 -72.04 -0.95
CA LYS A 600 -77.57 -71.97 -0.97
C LYS A 600 -77.02 -72.27 0.42
N VAL A 601 -76.06 -73.17 0.53
CA VAL A 601 -75.44 -73.59 1.80
C VAL A 601 -73.92 -73.54 1.67
N ASP A 602 -73.36 -72.43 2.14
CA ASP A 602 -71.93 -72.14 2.06
C ASP A 602 -71.13 -73.00 3.07
N CYS A 603 -70.13 -73.74 2.60
CA CYS A 603 -69.10 -74.30 3.47
C CYS A 603 -67.81 -73.51 3.28
N VAL A 604 -67.32 -72.90 4.36
CA VAL A 604 -66.13 -72.05 4.33
C VAL A 604 -65.04 -72.68 5.19
N ALA A 605 -63.93 -73.04 4.56
CA ALA A 605 -62.81 -73.71 5.20
C ALA A 605 -61.52 -72.92 5.01
N ALA A 606 -60.84 -72.63 6.12
CA ALA A 606 -59.56 -71.95 6.15
C ALA A 606 -58.43 -72.98 6.18
N GLY A 607 -57.41 -72.77 5.34
CA GLY A 607 -56.19 -73.58 5.26
C GLY A 607 -55.20 -72.92 4.31
N LEU A 608 -53.92 -73.24 4.42
CA LEU A 608 -52.87 -72.74 3.52
C LEU A 608 -51.91 -73.88 3.17
N PRO A 609 -51.97 -74.50 1.98
CA PRO A 609 -52.86 -74.17 0.85
C PRO A 609 -54.35 -74.28 1.14
N ILE A 610 -55.17 -73.59 0.33
CA ILE A 610 -56.64 -73.58 0.42
C ILE A 610 -57.15 -75.03 0.36
N PRO A 611 -58.10 -75.43 1.24
CA PRO A 611 -58.67 -76.77 1.24
C PRO A 611 -59.68 -77.00 0.12
N GLU A 612 -59.71 -78.23 -0.38
CA GLU A 612 -60.79 -78.78 -1.22
C GLU A 612 -62.01 -79.11 -0.35
N ILE A 613 -63.21 -79.06 -0.92
CA ILE A 613 -64.48 -79.14 -0.19
C ILE A 613 -65.42 -80.14 -0.89
N SER A 614 -66.15 -80.93 -0.09
CA SER A 614 -67.13 -81.91 -0.54
C SER A 614 -68.32 -82.01 0.42
N TRP A 615 -69.46 -82.48 -0.08
CA TRP A 615 -70.73 -82.52 0.66
C TRP A 615 -71.34 -83.92 0.65
N GLY A 616 -71.85 -84.39 1.79
CA GLY A 616 -72.78 -85.51 1.90
C GLY A 616 -74.23 -85.02 1.95
N LEU A 617 -75.11 -85.67 1.18
CA LEU A 617 -76.54 -85.39 1.10
C LEU A 617 -77.35 -86.30 2.05
N PRO A 618 -78.64 -86.01 2.35
CA PRO A 618 -79.45 -86.81 3.28
C PRO A 618 -79.68 -88.26 2.85
N ASP A 619 -79.56 -88.57 1.55
CA ASP A 619 -79.65 -89.92 0.98
C ASP A 619 -78.33 -90.73 1.10
N GLY A 620 -77.26 -90.11 1.60
CA GLY A 620 -75.93 -90.71 1.73
C GLY A 620 -75.00 -90.50 0.52
N THR A 621 -75.44 -89.82 -0.54
CA THR A 621 -74.58 -89.49 -1.69
C THR A 621 -73.53 -88.45 -1.33
N LEU A 622 -72.29 -88.67 -1.77
CA LEU A 622 -71.19 -87.69 -1.65
C LEU A 622 -71.00 -86.94 -2.97
N VAL A 623 -70.88 -85.63 -2.89
CA VAL A 623 -70.71 -84.68 -4.00
C VAL A 623 -69.39 -83.93 -3.81
N ASN A 624 -68.54 -83.94 -4.84
CA ASN A 624 -67.35 -83.08 -4.95
C ASN A 624 -67.28 -82.51 -6.39
N SER A 625 -66.46 -81.47 -6.61
CA SER A 625 -66.39 -80.80 -7.92
C SER A 625 -65.93 -81.72 -9.07
N ALA A 626 -65.11 -82.74 -8.79
CA ALA A 626 -64.64 -83.69 -9.80
C ALA A 626 -65.77 -84.64 -10.26
N LEU A 627 -66.58 -85.15 -9.34
CA LEU A 627 -67.71 -86.04 -9.64
C LEU A 627 -68.84 -85.34 -10.44
N GLN A 628 -68.87 -84.01 -10.48
CA GLN A 628 -69.80 -83.26 -11.33
C GLN A 628 -69.30 -83.07 -12.78
N ALA A 629 -68.03 -83.40 -13.08
CA ALA A 629 -67.41 -83.22 -14.38
C ALA A 629 -67.55 -84.44 -15.32
N ASP A 630 -67.43 -85.67 -14.81
CA ASP A 630 -67.57 -86.91 -15.61
C ASP A 630 -69.05 -87.23 -15.97
N GLY A 631 -70.01 -86.48 -15.44
CA GLY A 631 -71.41 -86.57 -15.84
C GLY A 631 -71.60 -85.99 -17.25
N ALA A 632 -71.89 -86.85 -18.22
CA ALA A 632 -72.00 -86.53 -19.64
C ALA A 632 -72.94 -85.34 -19.97
N GLU A 633 -72.70 -84.71 -21.12
CA GLU A 633 -73.50 -83.60 -21.64
C GLU A 633 -74.98 -84.01 -21.87
N GLY A 634 -75.92 -83.19 -21.39
CA GLY A 634 -77.30 -83.21 -21.89
C GLY A 634 -78.44 -83.36 -20.87
N ASP A 635 -78.19 -83.68 -19.59
CA ASP A 635 -79.28 -83.78 -18.59
C ASP A 635 -79.66 -82.39 -18.00
N PRO A 636 -80.91 -81.90 -18.20
CA PRO A 636 -81.38 -80.63 -17.63
C PRO A 636 -81.72 -80.69 -16.13
N PHE A 637 -81.78 -81.88 -15.51
CA PHE A 637 -82.33 -82.09 -14.15
C PHE A 637 -81.26 -82.33 -13.08
N ARG A 638 -80.12 -81.63 -13.14
CA ARG A 638 -79.13 -81.59 -12.04
C ARG A 638 -79.71 -80.89 -10.80
N ARG A 639 -80.39 -81.65 -9.95
CA ARG A 639 -81.17 -81.21 -8.76
C ARG A 639 -80.33 -80.48 -7.70
N TYR A 640 -79.01 -80.74 -7.67
CA TYR A 640 -78.03 -80.05 -6.83
C TYR A 640 -76.72 -79.76 -7.58
N VAL A 641 -76.06 -78.66 -7.20
CA VAL A 641 -74.80 -78.16 -7.77
C VAL A 641 -73.84 -77.84 -6.62
N LEU A 642 -72.55 -78.17 -6.76
CA LEU A 642 -71.52 -77.76 -5.83
C LEU A 642 -70.60 -76.75 -6.51
N PHE A 643 -70.65 -75.51 -6.06
CA PHE A 643 -69.78 -74.44 -6.58
C PHE A 643 -68.37 -74.52 -5.97
N ASP A 644 -67.37 -74.12 -6.75
CA ASP A 644 -65.94 -74.15 -6.40
C ASP A 644 -65.58 -73.38 -5.11
N ASN A 645 -66.45 -72.48 -4.66
CA ASN A 645 -66.35 -71.80 -3.36
C ASN A 645 -66.85 -72.67 -2.18
N GLY A 646 -66.91 -74.00 -2.34
CA GLY A 646 -67.35 -74.95 -1.31
C GLY A 646 -68.85 -74.98 -1.05
N THR A 647 -69.67 -74.33 -1.89
CA THR A 647 -71.08 -74.09 -1.60
C THR A 647 -72.00 -75.07 -2.30
N LEU A 648 -72.80 -75.81 -1.53
CA LEU A 648 -73.89 -76.62 -2.06
C LEU A 648 -75.09 -75.72 -2.40
N PHE A 649 -75.71 -75.98 -3.54
CA PHE A 649 -76.86 -75.25 -4.06
C PHE A 649 -77.90 -76.24 -4.59
N LEU A 650 -79.17 -76.05 -4.26
CA LEU A 650 -80.28 -76.86 -4.78
C LEU A 650 -81.30 -75.93 -5.46
N ASN A 651 -81.71 -76.30 -6.66
CA ASN A 651 -82.53 -75.47 -7.57
C ASN A 651 -84.02 -75.77 -7.36
N LYS A 652 -84.86 -74.72 -7.24
CA LYS A 652 -86.32 -74.82 -7.06
C LYS A 652 -86.75 -75.80 -5.97
N VAL A 653 -86.29 -75.52 -4.75
CA VAL A 653 -86.49 -76.36 -3.57
C VAL A 653 -87.98 -76.57 -3.28
N GLY A 654 -88.38 -77.84 -3.21
CA GLY A 654 -89.70 -78.30 -2.81
C GLY A 654 -89.69 -78.89 -1.40
N THR A 655 -90.66 -79.76 -1.12
CA THR A 655 -90.79 -80.46 0.17
C THR A 655 -89.89 -81.69 0.30
N ASP A 656 -89.34 -82.18 -0.80
CA ASP A 656 -88.58 -83.44 -0.84
C ASP A 656 -87.10 -83.23 -0.45
N GLU A 657 -86.63 -81.98 -0.49
CA GLU A 657 -85.27 -81.55 -0.15
C GLU A 657 -85.13 -81.11 1.33
N GLU A 658 -86.12 -81.40 2.19
CA GLU A 658 -86.01 -81.23 3.64
C GLU A 658 -85.24 -82.42 4.26
N GLY A 659 -84.05 -82.15 4.81
CA GLY A 659 -83.17 -83.16 5.40
C GLY A 659 -81.85 -82.59 5.91
N ASP A 660 -80.96 -83.48 6.40
CA ASP A 660 -79.65 -83.14 6.98
C ASP A 660 -78.49 -83.34 5.99
N TYR A 661 -77.71 -82.28 5.79
CA TYR A 661 -76.58 -82.19 4.85
C TYR A 661 -75.27 -81.99 5.62
N THR A 662 -74.17 -82.58 5.14
CA THR A 662 -72.86 -82.59 5.81
C THR A 662 -71.76 -82.05 4.90
N CYS A 663 -70.89 -81.14 5.37
CA CYS A 663 -69.70 -80.71 4.64
C CYS A 663 -68.43 -81.35 5.20
N TYR A 664 -67.48 -81.67 4.31
CA TYR A 664 -66.09 -82.02 4.62
C TYR A 664 -65.13 -81.07 3.89
N ALA A 665 -64.04 -80.67 4.53
CA ALA A 665 -62.97 -79.87 3.92
C ALA A 665 -61.59 -80.43 4.23
N GLU A 666 -60.69 -80.46 3.25
CA GLU A 666 -59.41 -81.19 3.33
C GLU A 666 -58.29 -80.47 2.56
N ASN A 667 -57.08 -80.42 3.12
CA ASN A 667 -55.87 -79.98 2.42
C ASN A 667 -54.69 -80.91 2.70
N LYS A 668 -53.54 -80.66 2.05
CA LYS A 668 -52.29 -81.46 2.19
C LYS A 668 -51.71 -81.56 3.62
N LEU A 669 -52.37 -81.01 4.63
CA LEU A 669 -51.97 -80.97 6.04
C LEU A 669 -53.10 -81.36 7.04
N GLY A 670 -54.36 -81.56 6.63
CA GLY A 670 -55.46 -81.93 7.55
C GLY A 670 -56.87 -81.87 6.95
N LYS A 671 -57.87 -82.36 7.72
CA LYS A 671 -59.29 -82.51 7.32
C LYS A 671 -60.25 -82.12 8.46
N ASP A 672 -61.43 -81.59 8.13
CA ASP A 672 -62.48 -81.17 9.08
C ASP A 672 -63.92 -81.30 8.51
N GLN A 673 -64.98 -81.22 9.34
CA GLN A 673 -66.40 -81.41 8.95
C GLN A 673 -67.47 -80.58 9.72
N MET A 674 -68.68 -80.40 9.17
CA MET A 674 -69.89 -79.80 9.82
C MET A 674 -71.26 -80.28 9.25
N HIS A 675 -72.39 -79.97 9.90
CA HIS A 675 -73.75 -80.51 9.57
C HIS A 675 -74.90 -79.46 9.66
N ILE A 676 -75.90 -79.49 8.77
CA ILE A 676 -77.00 -78.48 8.66
C ILE A 676 -78.31 -79.03 8.02
N HIS A 677 -79.48 -78.46 8.35
CA HIS A 677 -80.83 -78.96 7.97
C HIS A 677 -81.69 -77.91 7.21
N ILE A 678 -82.67 -78.27 6.36
CA ILE A 678 -83.36 -77.36 5.36
C ILE A 678 -84.94 -77.37 5.41
N SER A 679 -85.66 -76.27 5.06
CA SER A 679 -87.17 -76.07 5.03
C SER A 679 -87.63 -74.78 4.23
N VAL A 680 -88.93 -74.35 4.05
CA VAL A 680 -89.42 -73.54 2.83
C VAL A 680 -90.60 -72.45 2.94
N ILE A 681 -90.59 -71.28 2.22
CA ILE A 681 -91.63 -70.15 2.05
C ILE A 681 -91.86 -69.38 0.63
N SER A 682 -91.57 -68.06 0.32
CA SER A 682 -91.99 -67.29 -0.96
C SER A 682 -91.22 -65.96 -1.47
N ALA A 683 -91.63 -65.17 -2.54
CA ALA A 683 -90.80 -64.14 -3.35
C ALA A 683 -91.42 -62.74 -3.85
N ALA A 684 -90.76 -61.92 -4.77
CA ALA A 684 -90.40 -60.41 -4.75
C ALA A 684 -90.76 -59.35 -5.92
N PRO A 685 -90.37 -58.00 -5.89
CA PRO A 685 -90.69 -56.86 -6.86
C PRO A 685 -89.53 -56.22 -7.76
N HIS A 686 -89.77 -55.17 -8.60
CA HIS A 686 -88.85 -54.62 -9.68
C HIS A 686 -88.98 -53.10 -10.15
N ILE A 687 -87.95 -52.46 -10.74
CA ILE A 687 -87.85 -51.06 -11.29
C ILE A 687 -87.75 -50.96 -12.85
N GLN A 688 -88.31 -49.91 -13.46
CA GLN A 688 -88.17 -49.59 -14.90
C GLN A 688 -86.92 -48.73 -15.24
N PRO A 689 -86.26 -48.94 -16.40
CA PRO A 689 -85.08 -48.16 -16.82
C PRO A 689 -85.41 -46.71 -17.25
N PRO A 690 -84.45 -45.75 -17.18
CA PRO A 690 -84.73 -44.32 -17.32
C PRO A 690 -84.16 -43.69 -18.60
N ASP A 691 -84.75 -42.58 -19.04
CA ASP A 691 -84.33 -41.83 -20.25
C ASP A 691 -83.02 -41.02 -20.06
N LEU A 692 -82.65 -40.68 -18.82
CA LEU A 692 -81.46 -39.88 -18.49
C LEU A 692 -80.72 -40.45 -17.28
N SER A 693 -79.61 -41.16 -17.52
CA SER A 693 -78.78 -41.77 -16.48
C SER A 693 -77.55 -40.93 -16.06
N GLN A 694 -77.15 -39.92 -16.84
CA GLN A 694 -76.04 -39.02 -16.50
C GLN A 694 -76.32 -37.57 -16.92
N ALA A 695 -75.94 -36.61 -16.07
CA ALA A 695 -76.06 -35.17 -16.32
C ALA A 695 -74.80 -34.39 -15.91
N LYS A 696 -74.51 -33.30 -16.63
CA LYS A 696 -73.49 -32.29 -16.29
C LYS A 696 -74.16 -30.93 -16.07
N VAL A 697 -73.83 -30.24 -14.98
CA VAL A 697 -74.47 -28.98 -14.59
C VAL A 697 -73.41 -27.97 -14.11
N LYS A 698 -73.70 -26.67 -14.19
CA LYS A 698 -72.83 -25.62 -13.63
C LYS A 698 -73.07 -25.44 -12.12
N PRO A 699 -72.07 -25.02 -11.33
CA PRO A 699 -72.26 -24.68 -9.92
C PRO A 699 -73.44 -23.71 -9.72
N GLY A 700 -74.31 -24.00 -8.76
CA GLY A 700 -75.55 -23.27 -8.50
C GLY A 700 -76.76 -23.67 -9.38
N GLY A 701 -76.59 -24.57 -10.36
CA GLY A 701 -77.68 -25.05 -11.22
C GLY A 701 -78.64 -26.04 -10.53
N ASN A 702 -79.63 -26.51 -11.30
CA ASN A 702 -80.66 -27.47 -10.87
C ASN A 702 -80.75 -28.66 -11.85
N ILE A 703 -81.19 -29.83 -11.40
CA ILE A 703 -81.39 -31.04 -12.23
C ILE A 703 -82.58 -31.88 -11.73
N ARG A 704 -82.99 -32.88 -12.52
CA ARG A 704 -84.04 -33.86 -12.20
C ARG A 704 -83.65 -35.27 -12.66
N PHE A 705 -84.05 -36.28 -11.91
CA PHE A 705 -84.00 -37.70 -12.29
C PHE A 705 -85.37 -38.36 -12.08
N ASP A 706 -85.82 -39.21 -13.01
CA ASP A 706 -87.14 -39.84 -12.98
C ASP A 706 -87.05 -41.37 -12.77
N CYS A 707 -87.79 -41.91 -11.80
CA CYS A 707 -87.72 -43.34 -11.40
C CYS A 707 -89.11 -43.92 -11.10
N LYS A 708 -89.36 -45.18 -11.47
CA LYS A 708 -90.71 -45.81 -11.47
C LYS A 708 -90.63 -47.34 -11.32
N ALA A 709 -91.54 -47.95 -10.54
CA ALA A 709 -91.45 -49.37 -10.13
C ALA A 709 -92.79 -50.14 -10.14
N ILE A 710 -92.70 -51.48 -10.09
CA ILE A 710 -93.79 -52.47 -10.13
C ILE A 710 -93.49 -53.67 -9.19
N GLY A 711 -94.49 -54.51 -8.91
CA GLY A 711 -94.34 -55.76 -8.14
C GLY A 711 -95.37 -55.88 -7.01
N GLU A 712 -95.47 -57.07 -6.42
CA GLU A 712 -96.49 -57.39 -5.40
C GLU A 712 -95.87 -57.86 -4.06
N PRO A 713 -96.36 -57.38 -2.90
CA PRO A 713 -97.22 -56.21 -2.77
C PRO A 713 -96.51 -54.93 -3.26
N LYS A 714 -97.29 -53.93 -3.69
CA LYS A 714 -96.78 -52.71 -4.35
C LYS A 714 -95.60 -52.05 -3.61
N PRO A 715 -94.44 -51.81 -4.27
CA PRO A 715 -93.25 -51.25 -3.62
C PRO A 715 -93.36 -49.74 -3.35
N LYS A 716 -92.60 -49.28 -2.35
CA LYS A 716 -92.36 -47.85 -2.03
C LYS A 716 -91.02 -47.40 -2.62
N ILE A 717 -90.99 -46.18 -3.17
CA ILE A 717 -89.75 -45.56 -3.68
C ILE A 717 -88.99 -44.84 -2.57
N LEU A 718 -87.67 -45.00 -2.55
CA LEU A 718 -86.70 -44.30 -1.71
C LEU A 718 -85.56 -43.78 -2.60
N TRP A 719 -84.96 -42.64 -2.23
CA TRP A 719 -83.78 -42.09 -2.91
C TRP A 719 -82.61 -41.98 -1.94
N MET A 720 -81.45 -42.45 -2.37
CA MET A 720 -80.18 -42.36 -1.67
C MET A 720 -79.26 -41.35 -2.37
N LEU A 721 -78.68 -40.45 -1.59
CA LEU A 721 -77.70 -39.45 -2.01
C LEU A 721 -76.31 -40.10 -2.19
N PRO A 722 -75.35 -39.45 -2.90
CA PRO A 722 -73.97 -39.94 -3.02
C PRO A 722 -73.24 -40.16 -1.67
N SER A 723 -73.69 -39.49 -0.60
CA SER A 723 -73.23 -39.70 0.78
C SER A 723 -73.72 -41.00 1.43
N LYS A 724 -74.63 -41.73 0.77
CA LYS A 724 -75.44 -42.85 1.26
C LYS A 724 -76.59 -42.49 2.21
N ASP A 725 -76.82 -41.20 2.47
CA ASP A 725 -78.00 -40.73 3.20
C ASP A 725 -79.27 -40.93 2.38
N ILE A 726 -80.39 -41.28 3.03
CA ILE A 726 -81.70 -41.48 2.39
C ILE A 726 -82.56 -40.22 2.56
N ILE A 727 -83.20 -39.77 1.48
CA ILE A 727 -84.13 -38.63 1.49
C ILE A 727 -85.44 -39.06 2.18
N ALA A 728 -85.49 -38.96 3.50
CA ALA A 728 -86.64 -39.35 4.32
C ALA A 728 -87.89 -38.47 4.09
N ALA A 729 -87.71 -37.22 3.66
CA ALA A 729 -88.77 -36.29 3.27
C ALA A 729 -88.27 -35.23 2.28
N SER A 730 -89.14 -34.78 1.37
CA SER A 730 -88.87 -33.69 0.45
C SER A 730 -88.64 -32.36 1.17
N ASN A 731 -87.70 -31.55 0.68
CA ASN A 731 -87.35 -30.23 1.20
C ASN A 731 -87.05 -29.25 0.04
N GLU A 732 -86.70 -28.00 0.35
CA GLU A 732 -86.47 -26.93 -0.64
C GLU A 732 -85.33 -27.22 -1.64
N ARG A 733 -84.38 -28.08 -1.26
CA ARG A 733 -83.19 -28.46 -2.05
C ARG A 733 -83.36 -29.79 -2.79
N PHE A 734 -83.99 -30.76 -2.15
CA PHE A 734 -84.22 -32.12 -2.64
C PHE A 734 -85.72 -32.42 -2.62
N LEU A 735 -86.36 -32.42 -3.79
CA LEU A 735 -87.81 -32.55 -3.94
C LEU A 735 -88.16 -33.88 -4.60
N VAL A 736 -88.63 -34.85 -3.81
CA VAL A 736 -89.18 -36.11 -4.32
C VAL A 736 -90.65 -35.90 -4.72
N HIS A 737 -91.00 -36.37 -5.92
CA HIS A 737 -92.31 -36.28 -6.54
C HIS A 737 -93.13 -37.56 -6.34
N ALA A 738 -94.47 -37.45 -6.37
CA ALA A 738 -95.38 -38.57 -6.11
C ALA A 738 -95.32 -39.73 -7.12
N ASN A 739 -94.68 -39.52 -8.28
CA ASN A 739 -94.42 -40.57 -9.29
C ASN A 739 -93.12 -41.35 -9.04
N GLY A 740 -92.26 -40.91 -8.10
CA GLY A 740 -90.97 -41.52 -7.79
C GLY A 740 -89.74 -40.70 -8.24
N SER A 741 -89.91 -39.55 -8.89
CA SER A 741 -88.79 -38.71 -9.38
C SER A 741 -88.19 -37.79 -8.31
N LEU A 742 -86.98 -37.30 -8.52
CA LEU A 742 -86.24 -36.38 -7.64
C LEU A 742 -85.74 -35.15 -8.41
N ASP A 743 -86.11 -33.95 -7.97
CA ASP A 743 -85.43 -32.70 -8.36
C ASP A 743 -84.36 -32.31 -7.33
N ILE A 744 -83.23 -31.77 -7.80
CA ILE A 744 -82.11 -31.28 -6.97
C ILE A 744 -81.82 -29.82 -7.35
N ARG A 745 -81.68 -28.93 -6.36
CA ARG A 745 -81.50 -27.48 -6.57
C ARG A 745 -80.24 -26.92 -5.94
N ASN A 746 -79.66 -25.89 -6.58
CA ASN A 746 -78.45 -25.17 -6.16
C ASN A 746 -77.24 -26.11 -5.97
N ILE A 747 -76.87 -26.82 -7.04
CA ILE A 747 -75.86 -27.89 -7.06
C ILE A 747 -74.46 -27.37 -6.71
N LYS A 748 -73.77 -28.09 -5.83
CA LYS A 748 -72.41 -27.83 -5.31
C LYS A 748 -71.52 -29.03 -5.61
N LEU A 749 -70.20 -28.88 -5.41
CA LEU A 749 -69.23 -29.97 -5.55
C LEU A 749 -69.54 -31.19 -4.66
N SER A 750 -70.18 -30.97 -3.49
CA SER A 750 -70.64 -32.03 -2.59
C SER A 750 -71.79 -32.89 -3.13
N ASP A 751 -72.48 -32.43 -4.18
CA ASP A 751 -73.62 -33.12 -4.79
C ASP A 751 -73.18 -33.93 -6.03
N VAL A 752 -71.92 -33.85 -6.43
CA VAL A 752 -71.34 -34.65 -7.52
C VAL A 752 -71.23 -36.11 -7.07
N GLY A 753 -71.69 -37.03 -7.90
CA GLY A 753 -71.66 -38.46 -7.60
C GLY A 753 -72.86 -39.22 -8.15
N GLU A 754 -73.14 -40.36 -7.52
CA GLU A 754 -74.15 -41.33 -7.96
C GLU A 754 -75.32 -41.38 -6.97
N TYR A 755 -76.51 -41.09 -7.47
CA TYR A 755 -77.79 -41.11 -6.77
C TYR A 755 -78.49 -42.43 -7.05
N VAL A 756 -78.99 -43.11 -6.03
CA VAL A 756 -79.64 -44.43 -6.19
C VAL A 756 -81.13 -44.32 -5.86
N CYS A 757 -81.98 -44.68 -6.82
CA CYS A 757 -83.39 -44.94 -6.59
C CYS A 757 -83.57 -46.40 -6.16
N MET A 758 -84.46 -46.64 -5.20
CA MET A 758 -84.71 -47.94 -4.57
C MET A 758 -86.21 -48.18 -4.44
N ALA A 759 -86.70 -49.36 -4.80
CA ALA A 759 -88.12 -49.73 -4.76
C ALA A 759 -88.32 -50.97 -3.89
N ARG A 760 -89.02 -50.83 -2.76
CA ARG A 760 -89.05 -51.83 -1.69
C ARG A 760 -90.45 -52.26 -1.28
N SER A 761 -90.71 -53.56 -1.16
CA SER A 761 -91.94 -54.12 -0.57
C SER A 761 -91.64 -55.04 0.63
N SER A 762 -92.63 -55.79 1.12
CA SER A 762 -92.42 -56.85 2.11
C SER A 762 -91.80 -58.12 1.52
N ALA A 763 -91.76 -58.22 0.19
CA ALA A 763 -91.34 -59.40 -0.54
C ALA A 763 -89.93 -59.28 -1.15
N GLY A 764 -89.40 -58.06 -1.27
CA GLY A 764 -88.05 -57.80 -1.77
C GLY A 764 -87.83 -56.34 -2.16
N GLU A 765 -86.77 -56.08 -2.92
CA GLU A 765 -86.24 -54.75 -3.20
C GLU A 765 -85.48 -54.74 -4.54
N ASP A 766 -85.54 -53.64 -5.30
CA ASP A 766 -84.80 -53.42 -6.55
C ASP A 766 -84.26 -51.96 -6.61
N THR A 767 -83.23 -51.68 -7.41
CA THR A 767 -82.49 -50.40 -7.40
C THR A 767 -81.98 -49.94 -8.78
N ASN A 768 -81.78 -48.64 -8.97
CA ASN A 768 -81.26 -48.04 -10.21
C ASN A 768 -80.46 -46.74 -9.94
N VAL A 769 -79.48 -46.39 -10.77
CA VAL A 769 -78.41 -45.40 -10.46
C VAL A 769 -78.33 -44.26 -11.50
N TYR A 770 -78.12 -43.03 -11.02
CA TYR A 770 -78.09 -41.79 -11.81
C TYR A 770 -76.85 -40.96 -11.44
N LYS A 771 -76.13 -40.41 -12.41
CA LYS A 771 -74.82 -39.76 -12.20
C LYS A 771 -74.84 -38.25 -12.47
N LEU A 772 -74.39 -37.45 -11.50
CA LEU A 772 -74.29 -36.00 -11.58
C LEU A 772 -72.82 -35.54 -11.54
N ASP A 773 -72.47 -34.61 -12.42
CA ASP A 773 -71.11 -34.08 -12.61
C ASP A 773 -71.14 -32.55 -12.89
N LEU A 774 -70.01 -31.86 -12.73
CA LEU A 774 -69.90 -30.40 -12.84
C LEU A 774 -69.19 -29.90 -14.12
N ASP A 775 -69.45 -28.64 -14.48
CA ASP A 775 -68.85 -27.91 -15.59
C ASP A 775 -68.10 -26.65 -15.07
N GLY A 776 -66.75 -26.69 -15.10
CA GLY A 776 -65.85 -25.65 -14.58
C GLY A 776 -64.37 -26.10 -14.62
N ASN A 777 -63.41 -25.24 -14.24
CA ASN A 777 -61.99 -25.62 -14.18
C ASN A 777 -61.23 -25.12 -12.94
N SER A 778 -60.28 -25.94 -12.49
CA SER A 778 -59.37 -25.67 -11.36
C SER A 778 -58.41 -24.51 -11.66
N PRO A 779 -57.86 -23.83 -10.63
CA PRO A 779 -57.04 -22.65 -10.83
C PRO A 779 -55.58 -22.99 -11.20
N VAL A 780 -54.92 -22.07 -11.90
CA VAL A 780 -53.51 -22.15 -12.31
C VAL A 780 -52.77 -20.91 -11.84
N ILE A 781 -51.64 -21.07 -11.13
CA ILE A 781 -50.80 -19.96 -10.62
C ILE A 781 -49.68 -19.67 -11.62
N ASN A 782 -49.52 -18.42 -12.04
CA ASN A 782 -48.45 -17.90 -12.91
C ASN A 782 -48.24 -18.73 -14.21
N GLY A 783 -49.27 -19.43 -14.71
CA GLY A 783 -49.19 -20.33 -15.87
C GLY A 783 -48.56 -21.70 -15.61
N PHE A 784 -48.27 -22.08 -14.37
CA PHE A 784 -47.70 -23.39 -14.03
C PHE A 784 -48.79 -24.43 -13.76
N ASN A 785 -48.97 -25.37 -14.69
CA ASN A 785 -49.94 -26.46 -14.60
C ASN A 785 -49.49 -27.60 -13.65
N GLN A 786 -48.98 -27.27 -12.46
CA GLN A 786 -48.50 -28.23 -11.45
C GLN A 786 -49.18 -28.00 -10.12
N ASN A 787 -49.67 -29.06 -9.47
CA ASN A 787 -50.35 -29.00 -8.17
C ASN A 787 -49.47 -28.35 -7.06
N ARG A 788 -48.15 -28.45 -7.20
CA ARG A 788 -47.15 -27.71 -6.42
C ARG A 788 -46.00 -27.24 -7.30
N THR A 789 -45.82 -25.93 -7.42
CA THR A 789 -44.63 -25.32 -8.05
C THR A 789 -43.67 -24.80 -6.98
N VAL A 790 -42.35 -24.91 -7.20
CA VAL A 790 -41.32 -24.38 -6.29
C VAL A 790 -40.49 -23.32 -6.99
N LEU A 791 -40.56 -22.08 -6.50
CA LEU A 791 -39.77 -20.94 -6.95
C LEU A 791 -38.63 -20.69 -5.94
N LYS A 792 -37.41 -20.48 -6.44
CA LYS A 792 -36.28 -19.99 -5.63
C LYS A 792 -35.98 -18.56 -6.01
N ASP A 793 -35.86 -17.69 -5.02
CA ASP A 793 -35.74 -16.26 -5.25
C ASP A 793 -34.85 -15.59 -4.19
N THR A 794 -34.32 -14.42 -4.52
CA THR A 794 -33.42 -13.65 -3.65
C THR A 794 -33.93 -12.24 -3.41
N ALA A 795 -33.62 -11.70 -2.23
CA ALA A 795 -33.85 -10.31 -1.88
C ALA A 795 -32.61 -9.68 -1.27
N ILE A 796 -32.55 -8.35 -1.31
CA ILE A 796 -31.45 -7.56 -0.74
C ILE A 796 -31.92 -6.96 0.58
N LYS A 797 -31.09 -7.07 1.62
CA LYS A 797 -31.35 -6.48 2.94
C LYS A 797 -31.71 -4.99 2.81
N PHE A 798 -32.80 -4.62 3.47
CA PHE A 798 -33.48 -3.32 3.46
C PHE A 798 -34.14 -2.90 2.12
N SER A 799 -34.18 -3.74 1.09
CA SER A 799 -34.89 -3.42 -0.16
C SER A 799 -36.41 -3.57 -0.03
N ARG A 800 -37.13 -3.23 -1.11
CA ARG A 800 -38.48 -3.72 -1.40
C ARG A 800 -38.35 -5.00 -2.23
N LYS A 801 -39.17 -6.00 -1.95
CA LYS A 801 -39.32 -7.22 -2.76
C LYS A 801 -40.78 -7.37 -3.19
N LEU A 802 -40.99 -7.85 -4.41
CA LEU A 802 -42.27 -8.26 -4.95
C LEU A 802 -42.14 -9.73 -5.36
N ILE A 803 -43.19 -10.52 -5.12
CA ILE A 803 -43.28 -11.94 -5.46
C ILE A 803 -44.70 -12.17 -6.02
N ASP A 804 -44.79 -12.40 -7.33
CA ASP A 804 -46.08 -12.48 -8.03
C ASP A 804 -46.75 -13.85 -7.84
N CYS A 805 -48.05 -13.85 -7.58
CA CYS A 805 -48.90 -15.04 -7.56
C CYS A 805 -50.24 -14.69 -8.19
N GLN A 806 -50.23 -14.46 -9.51
CA GLN A 806 -51.43 -14.25 -10.29
C GLN A 806 -52.05 -15.62 -10.60
N ALA A 807 -53.34 -15.79 -10.31
CA ALA A 807 -54.04 -17.05 -10.51
C ALA A 807 -55.27 -16.89 -11.41
N GLU A 808 -55.43 -17.83 -12.34
CA GLU A 808 -56.49 -17.84 -13.34
C GLU A 808 -57.32 -19.14 -13.23
N GLY A 809 -58.64 -19.05 -13.43
CA GLY A 809 -59.57 -20.18 -13.30
C GLY A 809 -61.02 -19.72 -13.38
N ASN A 810 -61.96 -20.66 -13.53
CA ASN A 810 -63.40 -20.39 -13.66
C ASN A 810 -64.21 -21.33 -12.72
N PRO A 811 -64.82 -20.82 -11.63
CA PRO A 811 -64.87 -19.39 -11.22
C PRO A 811 -63.50 -18.78 -10.84
N PRO A 812 -63.35 -17.44 -10.86
CA PRO A 812 -62.09 -16.77 -10.51
C PRO A 812 -61.61 -17.13 -9.09
N PRO A 813 -60.35 -17.57 -8.92
CA PRO A 813 -59.88 -18.09 -7.63
C PRO A 813 -59.59 -17.02 -6.58
N LYS A 814 -59.84 -17.38 -5.32
CA LYS A 814 -59.43 -16.62 -4.14
C LYS A 814 -57.96 -16.92 -3.84
N ILE A 815 -57.13 -15.88 -3.76
CA ILE A 815 -55.68 -15.97 -3.53
C ILE A 815 -55.34 -15.66 -2.07
N THR A 816 -54.55 -16.52 -1.43
CA THR A 816 -54.09 -16.35 -0.03
C THR A 816 -52.63 -16.75 0.11
N TRP A 817 -51.84 -15.89 0.75
CA TRP A 817 -50.46 -16.21 1.15
C TRP A 817 -50.40 -16.77 2.56
N VAL A 818 -49.62 -17.83 2.76
CA VAL A 818 -49.22 -18.36 4.06
C VAL A 818 -47.80 -17.91 4.34
N MET A 819 -47.63 -17.20 5.45
CA MET A 819 -46.34 -16.76 6.00
C MET A 819 -45.66 -17.92 6.76
N PRO A 820 -44.34 -17.84 7.03
CA PRO A 820 -43.60 -18.89 7.76
C PRO A 820 -44.21 -19.28 9.12
N ASP A 821 -44.81 -18.30 9.82
CA ASP A 821 -45.49 -18.49 11.11
C ASP A 821 -46.93 -19.07 10.98
N ASN A 822 -47.29 -19.64 9.83
CA ASN A 822 -48.65 -20.08 9.45
C ASN A 822 -49.72 -18.96 9.50
N ILE A 823 -49.32 -17.70 9.27
CA ILE A 823 -50.26 -16.56 9.17
C ILE A 823 -50.82 -16.48 7.74
N PHE A 824 -52.14 -16.50 7.61
CA PHE A 824 -52.85 -16.45 6.34
C PHE A 824 -53.25 -15.02 5.95
N LEU A 825 -52.80 -14.56 4.78
CA LEU A 825 -53.03 -13.22 4.22
C LEU A 825 -53.76 -13.32 2.87
N THR A 826 -55.09 -13.22 2.87
CA THR A 826 -55.91 -13.20 1.65
C THR A 826 -55.75 -11.88 0.89
N ALA A 827 -55.76 -11.94 -0.45
CA ALA A 827 -55.73 -10.76 -1.31
C ALA A 827 -57.08 -10.00 -1.30
N PRO A 828 -57.10 -8.65 -1.18
CA PRO A 828 -55.98 -7.76 -0.86
C PRO A 828 -55.77 -7.59 0.65
N TYR A 829 -54.52 -7.46 1.06
CA TYR A 829 -54.09 -7.14 2.43
C TYR A 829 -53.07 -5.99 2.42
N TYR A 830 -53.19 -5.02 3.33
CA TYR A 830 -52.30 -3.87 3.39
C TYR A 830 -51.77 -3.65 4.81
N GLY A 831 -50.53 -4.05 5.05
CA GLY A 831 -49.83 -3.87 6.31
C GLY A 831 -48.78 -2.76 6.26
N SER A 832 -48.15 -2.48 7.40
CA SER A 832 -47.04 -1.51 7.48
C SER A 832 -45.79 -1.97 6.72
N ARG A 833 -45.54 -3.29 6.69
CA ARG A 833 -44.36 -3.91 6.10
C ARG A 833 -44.66 -4.90 4.97
N ILE A 834 -45.78 -5.61 5.06
CA ILE A 834 -46.17 -6.67 4.11
C ILE A 834 -47.53 -6.31 3.53
N ASN A 835 -47.67 -6.38 2.21
CA ASN A 835 -48.95 -6.27 1.50
C ASN A 835 -49.18 -7.50 0.63
N VAL A 836 -50.44 -7.85 0.38
CA VAL A 836 -50.86 -8.70 -0.73
C VAL A 836 -51.74 -7.85 -1.63
N HIS A 837 -51.33 -7.64 -2.88
CA HIS A 837 -52.07 -6.82 -3.83
C HIS A 837 -53.28 -7.58 -4.41
N ARG A 838 -54.23 -6.87 -5.03
CA ARG A 838 -55.48 -7.47 -5.56
C ARG A 838 -55.26 -8.55 -6.62
N ASN A 839 -54.12 -8.52 -7.32
CA ASN A 839 -53.70 -9.52 -8.30
C ASN A 839 -52.94 -10.71 -7.67
N GLY A 840 -52.82 -10.77 -6.34
CA GLY A 840 -52.11 -11.82 -5.62
C GLY A 840 -50.62 -11.58 -5.36
N THR A 841 -50.00 -10.50 -5.87
CA THR A 841 -48.58 -10.20 -5.62
C THR A 841 -48.31 -9.89 -4.13
N LEU A 842 -47.38 -10.62 -3.51
CA LEU A 842 -46.84 -10.33 -2.19
C LEU A 842 -45.77 -9.22 -2.29
N GLU A 843 -45.90 -8.19 -1.47
CA GLU A 843 -44.91 -7.12 -1.31
C GLU A 843 -44.29 -7.18 0.09
N ILE A 844 -42.96 -7.31 0.17
CA ILE A 844 -42.20 -7.17 1.43
C ILE A 844 -41.40 -5.87 1.36
N ARG A 845 -41.71 -4.91 2.24
CA ARG A 845 -40.98 -3.65 2.40
C ARG A 845 -39.87 -3.83 3.45
N ASN A 846 -38.74 -3.17 3.21
CA ASN A 846 -37.61 -3.14 4.16
C ASN A 846 -37.20 -4.54 4.62
N VAL A 847 -36.82 -5.39 3.64
CA VAL A 847 -36.51 -6.82 3.82
C VAL A 847 -35.42 -7.02 4.88
N ARG A 848 -35.63 -7.98 5.77
CA ARG A 848 -34.76 -8.30 6.92
C ARG A 848 -34.11 -9.67 6.70
N PRO A 849 -32.93 -9.96 7.28
CA PRO A 849 -32.34 -11.31 7.20
C PRO A 849 -33.27 -12.41 7.71
N SER A 850 -34.14 -12.08 8.68
CA SER A 850 -35.20 -12.94 9.22
C SER A 850 -36.34 -13.24 8.24
N ASP A 851 -36.40 -12.59 7.07
CA ASP A 851 -37.35 -12.93 6.01
C ASP A 851 -36.80 -14.05 5.09
N THR A 852 -35.62 -14.61 5.43
CA THR A 852 -35.06 -15.81 4.76
C THR A 852 -35.86 -17.04 5.19
N ALA A 853 -36.89 -17.37 4.42
CA ALA A 853 -37.88 -18.38 4.77
C ALA A 853 -38.67 -18.88 3.54
N GLU A 854 -39.58 -19.82 3.78
CA GLU A 854 -40.51 -20.30 2.77
C GLU A 854 -41.87 -19.59 2.90
N PHE A 855 -42.38 -19.10 1.77
CA PHE A 855 -43.70 -18.45 1.66
C PHE A 855 -44.56 -19.29 0.72
N ILE A 856 -45.83 -19.52 1.08
CA ILE A 856 -46.73 -20.35 0.26
C ILE A 856 -47.83 -19.45 -0.31
N CYS A 857 -48.07 -19.49 -1.61
CA CYS A 857 -49.29 -18.94 -2.19
C CYS A 857 -50.27 -20.07 -2.51
N ILE A 858 -51.54 -19.89 -2.15
CA ILE A 858 -52.63 -20.82 -2.40
C ILE A 858 -53.71 -20.07 -3.20
N ALA A 859 -54.15 -20.66 -4.32
CA ALA A 859 -55.26 -20.17 -5.13
C ALA A 859 -56.35 -21.24 -5.19
N GLN A 860 -57.58 -20.87 -4.85
CA GLN A 860 -58.69 -21.81 -4.63
C GLN A 860 -59.98 -21.33 -5.29
N ASN A 861 -60.68 -22.22 -6.01
CA ASN A 861 -62.05 -22.01 -6.51
C ASN A 861 -62.90 -23.29 -6.30
N ASP A 862 -64.19 -23.25 -6.66
CA ASP A 862 -65.10 -24.41 -6.51
C ASP A 862 -64.73 -25.62 -7.39
N GLY A 863 -63.75 -25.48 -8.29
CA GLY A 863 -63.18 -26.55 -9.12
C GLY A 863 -61.81 -27.05 -8.68
N GLY A 864 -61.20 -26.51 -7.62
CA GLY A 864 -59.94 -27.04 -7.06
C GLY A 864 -59.01 -26.00 -6.43
N GLU A 865 -57.80 -26.46 -6.09
CA GLU A 865 -56.75 -25.68 -5.44
C GLU A 865 -55.41 -25.87 -6.14
N ALA A 866 -54.62 -24.79 -6.26
CA ALA A 866 -53.24 -24.80 -6.72
C ALA A 866 -52.33 -24.09 -5.72
N VAL A 867 -51.08 -24.57 -5.61
CA VAL A 867 -50.13 -24.13 -4.58
C VAL A 867 -48.76 -23.80 -5.17
N MET A 868 -48.19 -22.66 -4.79
CA MET A 868 -46.82 -22.27 -5.14
C MET A 868 -46.00 -22.02 -3.87
N LEU A 869 -44.89 -22.73 -3.73
CA LEU A 869 -43.90 -22.55 -2.66
C LEU A 869 -42.79 -21.61 -3.15
N VAL A 870 -42.44 -20.59 -2.37
CA VAL A 870 -41.35 -19.65 -2.68
C VAL A 870 -40.30 -19.68 -1.60
N GLN A 871 -39.09 -20.14 -1.93
CA GLN A 871 -37.92 -20.14 -1.07
C GLN A 871 -37.17 -18.82 -1.26
N LEU A 872 -37.20 -17.94 -0.26
CA LEU A 872 -36.57 -16.61 -0.32
C LEU A 872 -35.26 -16.58 0.46
N GLU A 873 -34.16 -16.15 -0.18
CA GLU A 873 -32.86 -15.93 0.47
C GLU A 873 -32.52 -14.43 0.55
N VAL A 874 -32.17 -13.93 1.74
CA VAL A 874 -31.86 -12.50 1.96
C VAL A 874 -30.37 -12.25 2.06
N THR A 875 -29.85 -11.50 1.08
CA THR A 875 -28.42 -11.21 0.88
C THR A 875 -28.05 -9.78 1.29
N GLU A 876 -26.76 -9.51 1.54
CA GLU A 876 -26.27 -8.15 1.76
C GLU A 876 -26.07 -7.39 0.43
N ASN A 877 -26.34 -6.08 0.41
CA ASN A 877 -26.05 -5.22 -0.75
C ASN A 877 -24.55 -4.96 -0.87
N LEU A 878 -23.81 -5.89 -1.48
CA LEU A 878 -22.35 -5.80 -1.60
C LEU A 878 -21.94 -5.03 -2.86
N ARG A 879 -21.48 -3.79 -2.68
CA ARG A 879 -21.02 -2.90 -3.75
C ARG A 879 -19.50 -2.71 -3.67
N ARG A 880 -18.78 -3.06 -4.75
CA ARG A 880 -17.34 -2.74 -4.90
C ARG A 880 -17.11 -1.21 -4.81
N PRO A 881 -15.89 -0.76 -4.50
CA PRO A 881 -15.61 0.68 -4.41
C PRO A 881 -15.71 1.36 -5.78
N ILE A 882 -16.05 2.65 -5.80
CA ILE A 882 -16.10 3.53 -6.98
C ILE A 882 -15.60 4.93 -6.59
N PHE A 883 -14.69 5.53 -7.35
CA PHE A 883 -14.21 6.90 -7.09
C PHE A 883 -15.28 7.95 -7.41
N ASN A 884 -15.51 8.89 -6.49
CA ASN A 884 -16.48 9.97 -6.62
C ASN A 884 -15.99 11.12 -7.54
N ASN A 885 -14.68 11.20 -7.80
CA ASN A 885 -14.06 12.23 -8.64
C ASN A 885 -12.94 11.62 -9.52
N PRO A 886 -13.08 11.62 -10.86
CA PRO A 886 -12.05 11.11 -11.77
C PRO A 886 -10.98 12.15 -12.15
N PHE A 887 -11.22 13.45 -12.01
CA PHE A 887 -10.49 14.49 -12.76
C PHE A 887 -9.05 14.79 -12.31
N ASN A 888 -8.63 14.36 -11.12
CA ASN A 888 -7.30 14.64 -10.58
C ASN A 888 -6.18 13.75 -11.18
N GLU A 889 -6.18 13.47 -12.49
CA GLU A 889 -5.07 12.73 -13.14
C GLU A 889 -3.73 13.49 -13.07
N ARG A 890 -3.78 14.83 -13.16
CA ARG A 890 -2.63 15.71 -13.01
C ARG A 890 -2.99 16.93 -12.14
N VAL A 891 -2.24 17.14 -11.06
CA VAL A 891 -2.36 18.28 -10.15
C VAL A 891 -1.08 19.09 -10.22
N VAL A 892 -1.21 20.42 -10.28
CA VAL A 892 -0.09 21.34 -10.45
C VAL A 892 -0.18 22.43 -9.40
N THR A 893 0.92 22.74 -8.70
CA THR A 893 0.98 23.87 -7.76
C THR A 893 2.32 24.60 -7.84
N LYS A 894 2.36 25.83 -7.32
CA LYS A 894 3.59 26.62 -7.21
C LYS A 894 4.44 26.15 -6.02
N VAL A 895 5.76 26.31 -6.08
CA VAL A 895 6.64 26.12 -4.90
C VAL A 895 6.12 26.93 -3.70
N GLY A 896 5.96 26.27 -2.55
CA GLY A 896 5.39 26.84 -1.33
C GLY A 896 3.85 26.93 -1.31
N GLY A 897 3.17 26.49 -2.37
CA GLY A 897 1.71 26.37 -2.40
C GLY A 897 1.19 25.18 -1.59
N THR A 898 -0.13 25.02 -1.59
CA THR A 898 -0.80 23.80 -1.14
C THR A 898 -1.32 23.04 -2.37
N ALA A 899 -1.39 21.72 -2.28
CA ALA A 899 -2.01 20.85 -3.27
C ALA A 899 -3.03 19.92 -2.63
N VAL A 900 -4.11 19.63 -3.37
CA VAL A 900 -5.23 18.79 -2.91
C VAL A 900 -5.39 17.64 -3.89
N LEU A 901 -5.05 16.43 -3.44
CA LEU A 901 -5.11 15.21 -4.23
C LEU A 901 -6.39 14.45 -3.83
N ASN A 902 -7.47 14.64 -4.59
CA ASN A 902 -8.77 14.05 -4.25
C ASN A 902 -8.82 12.55 -4.57
N CYS A 903 -9.23 11.73 -3.59
CA CYS A 903 -9.46 10.30 -3.75
C CYS A 903 -10.69 9.79 -3.00
N SER A 904 -11.75 10.60 -2.93
CA SER A 904 -13.03 10.16 -2.36
C SER A 904 -13.61 8.99 -3.15
N ALA A 905 -14.11 7.96 -2.45
CA ALA A 905 -14.80 6.81 -3.04
C ALA A 905 -16.00 6.35 -2.19
N ASP A 906 -17.08 5.92 -2.85
CA ASP A 906 -18.19 5.19 -2.23
C ASP A 906 -18.03 3.67 -2.42
N GLY A 907 -18.74 2.88 -1.63
CA GLY A 907 -18.80 1.41 -1.70
C GLY A 907 -19.57 0.86 -0.49
N HIS A 908 -20.01 -0.40 -0.56
CA HIS A 908 -20.68 -1.05 0.57
C HIS A 908 -20.14 -2.47 0.79
N PRO A 909 -19.43 -2.74 1.91
CA PRO A 909 -19.08 -1.83 3.01
C PRO A 909 -18.24 -0.61 2.57
N LYS A 910 -18.26 0.47 3.36
CA LYS A 910 -17.51 1.70 3.04
C LYS A 910 -16.02 1.38 2.82
N PRO A 911 -15.39 1.84 1.73
CA PRO A 911 -14.01 1.49 1.42
C PRO A 911 -12.99 2.19 2.32
N GLU A 912 -11.89 1.48 2.57
CA GLU A 912 -10.65 2.05 3.09
C GLU A 912 -9.91 2.75 1.95
N ILE A 913 -9.36 3.94 2.20
CA ILE A 913 -8.60 4.73 1.22
C ILE A 913 -7.11 4.68 1.55
N LEU A 914 -6.31 4.21 0.59
CA LEU A 914 -4.90 3.89 0.76
C LEU A 914 -4.06 4.75 -0.20
N TRP A 915 -3.23 5.63 0.36
CA TRP A 915 -2.28 6.44 -0.41
C TRP A 915 -0.89 5.82 -0.44
N THR A 916 -0.28 5.81 -1.62
CA THR A 916 1.11 5.44 -1.86
C THR A 916 1.83 6.65 -2.45
N LEU A 917 2.86 7.11 -1.74
CA LEU A 917 3.68 8.28 -2.10
C LEU A 917 4.60 7.96 -3.30
N PRO A 918 5.19 8.96 -3.99
CA PRO A 918 6.04 8.74 -5.18
C PRO A 918 7.29 7.89 -4.97
N ASN A 919 7.74 7.75 -3.72
CA ASN A 919 8.82 6.85 -3.29
C ASN A 919 8.38 5.37 -3.15
N ARG A 920 7.11 5.05 -3.43
CA ARG A 920 6.41 3.77 -3.22
C ARG A 920 6.19 3.35 -1.76
N THR A 921 6.35 4.22 -0.77
CA THR A 921 5.89 3.92 0.60
C THR A 921 4.40 4.20 0.75
N ALA A 922 3.67 3.32 1.42
CA ALA A 922 2.33 3.62 1.92
C ALA A 922 2.37 4.82 2.88
N PHE A 923 1.34 5.66 2.83
CA PHE A 923 1.19 6.81 3.73
C PHE A 923 0.62 6.35 5.08
N THR A 924 1.43 6.45 6.13
CA THR A 924 1.07 6.01 7.50
C THR A 924 0.55 7.14 8.40
N GLY A 925 0.25 8.31 7.83
CA GLY A 925 -0.25 9.46 8.58
C GLY A 925 -1.72 9.30 8.97
N GLY A 926 -1.97 8.82 10.20
CA GLY A 926 -3.32 8.75 10.76
C GLY A 926 -3.97 10.14 10.91
N PRO A 927 -5.31 10.23 10.78
CA PRO A 927 -6.03 11.51 10.86
C PRO A 927 -5.89 12.12 12.26
N GLY A 928 -5.31 13.33 12.33
CA GLY A 928 -5.10 14.07 13.59
C GLY A 928 -3.64 14.35 13.97
N THR A 929 -2.65 13.96 13.16
CA THR A 929 -1.23 14.26 13.39
C THR A 929 -0.87 15.73 13.11
N PHE A 930 -1.25 16.63 14.02
CA PHE A 930 -0.88 18.06 13.99
C PHE A 930 0.65 18.24 13.92
N GLY A 931 1.13 18.78 12.80
CA GLY A 931 2.55 19.07 12.54
C GLY A 931 3.11 18.46 11.25
N SER A 932 2.42 17.50 10.63
CA SER A 932 2.83 16.96 9.33
C SER A 932 2.54 17.92 8.16
N ARG A 933 3.43 17.95 7.15
CA ARG A 933 3.18 18.64 5.86
C ARG A 933 2.09 17.99 5.01
N TYR A 934 1.71 16.76 5.37
CA TYR A 934 0.70 15.94 4.72
C TYR A 934 -0.49 15.75 5.67
N LEU A 935 -1.70 16.05 5.20
CA LEU A 935 -2.94 15.92 5.95
C LEU A 935 -3.92 15.04 5.14
N LEU A 936 -4.54 14.05 5.80
CA LEU A 936 -5.53 13.16 5.19
C LEU A 936 -6.93 13.51 5.72
N GLU A 937 -7.85 13.85 4.80
CA GLU A 937 -9.22 14.24 5.11
C GLU A 937 -10.15 13.03 5.27
N LYS A 938 -11.31 13.23 5.91
CA LYS A 938 -12.27 12.15 6.29
C LYS A 938 -12.92 11.42 5.10
N ASP A 939 -12.79 11.97 3.89
CA ASP A 939 -13.23 11.38 2.63
C ASP A 939 -12.13 10.57 1.93
N GLY A 940 -10.87 10.66 2.39
CA GLY A 940 -9.69 10.08 1.74
C GLY A 940 -8.87 11.04 0.87
N THR A 941 -9.19 12.34 0.84
CA THR A 941 -8.40 13.35 0.12
C THR A 941 -7.08 13.66 0.83
N LEU A 942 -5.96 13.66 0.10
CA LEU A 942 -4.63 13.95 0.62
C LEU A 942 -4.22 15.39 0.28
N VAL A 943 -4.03 16.21 1.31
CA VAL A 943 -3.60 17.61 1.23
C VAL A 943 -2.11 17.71 1.54
N ILE A 944 -1.36 18.41 0.68
CA ILE A 944 0.08 18.64 0.81
C ILE A 944 0.32 20.14 0.96
N CYS A 945 0.73 20.57 2.15
CA CYS A 945 0.99 21.98 2.47
C CYS A 945 2.47 22.36 2.25
N ASN A 946 2.71 23.59 1.79
CA ASN A 946 4.06 24.14 1.55
C ASN A 946 4.90 23.23 0.62
N SER A 947 4.38 22.95 -0.58
CA SER A 947 4.92 21.95 -1.50
C SER A 947 6.29 22.34 -2.09
N THR A 948 7.21 21.38 -2.17
CA THR A 948 8.56 21.53 -2.73
C THR A 948 8.73 20.67 -3.98
N SER A 949 9.83 20.84 -4.72
CA SER A 949 10.20 19.97 -5.83
C SER A 949 10.42 18.50 -5.43
N GLU A 950 10.54 18.18 -4.14
CA GLU A 950 10.70 16.80 -3.65
C GLU A 950 9.36 16.07 -3.49
N ASP A 951 8.25 16.79 -3.31
CA ASP A 951 6.91 16.19 -3.34
C ASP A 951 6.46 15.86 -4.79
N THR A 952 7.18 16.33 -5.82
CA THR A 952 6.81 16.09 -7.23
C THR A 952 6.93 14.61 -7.60
N GLY A 953 5.86 14.02 -8.14
CA GLY A 953 5.88 12.64 -8.62
C GLY A 953 4.50 12.02 -8.81
N LYS A 954 4.49 10.69 -9.00
CA LYS A 954 3.29 9.89 -9.23
C LYS A 954 2.78 9.32 -7.91
N TYR A 955 1.76 9.94 -7.34
CA TYR A 955 1.01 9.40 -6.21
C TYR A 955 0.04 8.34 -6.74
N ARG A 956 -0.12 7.24 -6.01
CA ARG A 956 -1.16 6.24 -6.28
C ARG A 956 -2.15 6.30 -5.12
N CYS A 957 -3.43 6.25 -5.43
CA CYS A 957 -4.46 6.07 -4.43
C CYS A 957 -5.35 4.88 -4.80
N ALA A 958 -5.67 4.05 -3.80
CA ALA A 958 -6.54 2.90 -3.93
C ALA A 958 -7.71 2.99 -2.96
N ALA A 959 -8.83 2.38 -3.34
CA ALA A 959 -9.99 2.18 -2.48
C ALA A 959 -10.32 0.68 -2.42
N LYS A 960 -10.45 0.12 -1.21
CA LYS A 960 -10.64 -1.32 -0.98
C LYS A 960 -11.81 -1.60 -0.03
N ASN A 961 -12.61 -2.61 -0.34
CA ASN A 961 -13.55 -3.23 0.62
C ASN A 961 -13.62 -4.76 0.41
N LYS A 962 -14.50 -5.47 1.14
CA LYS A 962 -14.66 -6.95 1.03
C LYS A 962 -15.18 -7.45 -0.33
N VAL A 963 -15.49 -6.54 -1.26
CA VAL A 963 -16.13 -6.82 -2.56
C VAL A 963 -15.19 -6.46 -3.74
N GLY A 964 -14.15 -5.67 -3.51
CA GLY A 964 -13.18 -5.33 -4.55
C GLY A 964 -12.15 -4.27 -4.16
N TYR A 965 -11.21 -4.07 -5.09
CA TYR A 965 -10.13 -3.09 -5.04
C TYR A 965 -10.17 -2.27 -6.33
N ILE A 966 -10.02 -0.95 -6.22
CA ILE A 966 -9.80 -0.04 -7.36
C ILE A 966 -8.62 0.88 -7.05
N GLU A 967 -7.98 1.41 -8.09
CA GLU A 967 -6.87 2.34 -7.93
C GLU A 967 -6.84 3.37 -9.06
N LYS A 968 -6.28 4.55 -8.76
CA LYS A 968 -5.95 5.59 -9.75
C LYS A 968 -4.60 6.23 -9.44
N LEU A 969 -4.01 6.84 -10.46
CA LEU A 969 -2.72 7.51 -10.39
C LEU A 969 -2.90 9.01 -10.53
N VAL A 970 -2.26 9.78 -9.65
CA VAL A 970 -2.29 11.24 -9.59
C VAL A 970 -0.87 11.74 -9.83
N VAL A 971 -0.66 12.42 -10.96
CA VAL A 971 0.62 13.06 -11.29
C VAL A 971 0.66 14.43 -10.60
N PHE A 972 1.46 14.59 -9.55
CA PHE A 972 1.64 15.86 -8.86
C PHE A 972 2.93 16.55 -9.31
N GLU A 973 2.83 17.79 -9.78
CA GLU A 973 3.96 18.61 -10.24
C GLU A 973 4.04 19.94 -9.50
N VAL A 974 5.20 20.22 -8.90
CA VAL A 974 5.50 21.51 -8.25
C VAL A 974 6.35 22.37 -9.19
N ILE A 975 5.75 23.44 -9.70
CA ILE A 975 6.32 24.31 -10.73
C ILE A 975 6.82 25.64 -10.17
N ARG A 976 7.77 26.26 -10.89
CA ARG A 976 8.29 27.61 -10.65
C ARG A 976 8.03 28.51 -11.86
N LYS A 977 7.94 29.83 -11.65
CA LYS A 977 7.98 30.80 -12.76
C LYS A 977 9.28 30.61 -13.58
N PRO A 978 9.25 30.81 -14.90
CA PRO A 978 10.45 30.64 -15.74
C PRO A 978 11.47 31.75 -15.46
N TYR A 979 12.71 31.53 -15.86
CA TYR A 979 13.75 32.57 -15.87
C TYR A 979 14.23 32.82 -17.30
N ILE A 980 14.33 34.10 -17.68
CA ILE A 980 14.91 34.50 -18.98
C ILE A 980 16.43 34.53 -18.83
N LEU A 981 17.13 33.76 -19.67
CA LEU A 981 18.58 33.64 -19.70
C LEU A 981 19.26 34.73 -20.54
N THR A 982 18.54 35.36 -21.47
CA THR A 982 19.09 36.45 -22.29
C THR A 982 19.55 37.62 -21.41
N ARG A 983 20.81 38.02 -21.56
CA ARG A 983 21.38 39.23 -20.94
C ARG A 983 21.96 40.14 -22.03
N PRO A 984 21.22 41.15 -22.53
CA PRO A 984 21.76 42.05 -23.55
C PRO A 984 22.92 42.88 -22.99
N LYS A 985 24.04 42.93 -23.72
CA LYS A 985 25.23 43.72 -23.35
C LYS A 985 25.02 45.21 -23.71
N GLY A 986 24.08 45.85 -23.04
CA GLY A 986 23.68 47.24 -23.30
C GLY A 986 22.67 47.37 -24.46
N ILE A 987 22.63 48.56 -25.07
CA ILE A 987 21.68 48.92 -26.14
C ILE A 987 22.07 48.20 -27.43
N ILE A 988 21.14 47.45 -28.02
CA ILE A 988 21.34 46.80 -29.32
C ILE A 988 21.25 47.86 -30.42
N ARG A 989 22.22 47.86 -31.34
CA ARG A 989 22.26 48.76 -32.51
C ARG A 989 22.06 47.96 -33.79
N ALA A 990 21.30 48.49 -34.73
CA ALA A 990 21.15 47.97 -36.09
C ALA A 990 21.09 49.14 -37.09
N LEU A 991 21.52 48.93 -38.34
CA LEU A 991 21.43 49.95 -39.37
C LEU A 991 20.04 49.93 -40.03
N SER A 992 19.51 51.09 -40.41
CA SER A 992 18.21 51.12 -41.10
C SER A 992 18.28 50.37 -42.44
N GLY A 993 17.36 49.44 -42.65
CA GLY A 993 17.34 48.47 -43.74
C GLY A 993 17.77 47.06 -43.32
N GLU A 994 18.58 46.90 -42.26
CA GLU A 994 18.99 45.58 -41.77
C GLU A 994 17.86 44.87 -41.02
N SER A 995 18.00 43.54 -40.90
CA SER A 995 17.11 42.71 -40.05
C SER A 995 17.67 42.59 -38.63
N LEU A 996 16.83 42.92 -37.65
CA LEU A 996 17.14 42.87 -36.22
C LEU A 996 16.72 41.53 -35.61
N PHE A 997 17.57 40.95 -34.77
CA PHE A 997 17.33 39.67 -34.09
C PHE A 997 17.37 39.88 -32.56
N LEU A 998 16.27 39.59 -31.88
CA LEU A 998 16.10 39.76 -30.43
C LEU A 998 15.78 38.40 -29.79
N HIS A 999 16.77 37.78 -29.14
CA HIS A 999 16.63 36.45 -28.54
C HIS A 999 15.96 36.51 -27.16
N CYS A 1000 14.98 35.66 -26.88
CA CYS A 1000 14.46 35.43 -25.54
C CYS A 1000 14.54 33.95 -25.18
N LEU A 1001 15.65 33.53 -24.59
CA LEU A 1001 15.90 32.15 -24.16
C LEU A 1001 15.48 31.98 -22.69
N THR A 1002 14.89 30.83 -22.34
CA THR A 1002 14.43 30.52 -20.96
C THR A 1002 15.23 29.37 -20.34
N ASP A 1003 15.09 29.17 -19.02
CA ASP A 1003 15.79 28.14 -18.22
C ASP A 1003 15.31 26.69 -18.45
N GLY A 1004 14.84 26.38 -19.66
CA GLY A 1004 14.29 25.06 -20.05
C GLY A 1004 12.92 24.73 -19.45
N VAL A 1005 12.39 25.56 -18.54
CA VAL A 1005 11.04 25.40 -18.00
C VAL A 1005 10.01 25.69 -19.09
N LYS A 1006 9.13 24.71 -19.36
CA LYS A 1006 8.05 24.83 -20.35
C LYS A 1006 7.22 26.08 -20.05
N SER A 1007 7.26 27.04 -20.98
CA SER A 1007 6.69 28.38 -20.82
C SER A 1007 6.31 28.95 -22.18
N THR A 1008 5.27 29.78 -22.20
CA THR A 1008 4.82 30.51 -23.39
C THR A 1008 5.64 31.78 -23.50
N ILE A 1009 6.32 31.97 -24.64
CA ILE A 1009 7.14 33.16 -24.90
C ILE A 1009 6.38 34.11 -25.82
N SER A 1010 6.28 35.36 -25.40
CA SER A 1010 5.61 36.44 -26.14
C SER A 1010 6.46 37.70 -26.15
N TRP A 1011 6.24 38.57 -27.14
CA TRP A 1011 6.94 39.84 -27.29
C TRP A 1011 5.96 41.00 -27.49
N SER A 1012 6.26 42.18 -26.94
CA SER A 1012 5.65 43.44 -27.35
C SER A 1012 6.68 44.37 -27.99
N THR A 1013 6.32 45.01 -29.12
CA THR A 1013 7.16 45.99 -29.81
C THR A 1013 6.98 47.40 -29.23
N PRO A 1014 7.88 48.37 -29.53
CA PRO A 1014 7.74 49.76 -29.10
C PRO A 1014 6.43 50.43 -29.56
N GLY A 1015 5.86 49.98 -30.69
CA GLY A 1015 4.57 50.43 -31.21
C GLY A 1015 3.34 49.72 -30.62
N GLY A 1016 3.49 48.98 -29.52
CA GLY A 1016 2.39 48.31 -28.82
C GLY A 1016 1.89 47.00 -29.43
N LEU A 1017 2.44 46.54 -30.56
CA LEU A 1017 2.06 45.25 -31.16
C LEU A 1017 2.52 44.08 -30.27
N ILE A 1018 1.61 43.18 -29.91
CA ILE A 1018 1.88 41.98 -29.11
C ILE A 1018 1.89 40.73 -30.00
N LEU A 1019 2.92 39.91 -29.85
CA LEU A 1019 3.15 38.64 -30.53
C LEU A 1019 3.10 37.51 -29.47
N PRO A 1020 1.96 36.84 -29.26
CA PRO A 1020 1.75 35.94 -28.11
C PRO A 1020 2.34 34.53 -28.27
N HIS A 1021 2.67 34.11 -29.49
CA HIS A 1021 3.24 32.80 -29.84
C HIS A 1021 3.95 32.88 -31.21
N LYS A 1022 4.52 31.76 -31.69
CA LYS A 1022 5.07 31.60 -33.04
C LYS A 1022 4.11 32.16 -34.09
N LYS A 1023 4.45 33.30 -34.71
CA LYS A 1023 3.59 34.02 -35.66
C LYS A 1023 4.41 35.00 -36.50
N VAL A 1024 4.04 35.14 -37.77
CA VAL A 1024 4.51 36.19 -38.67
C VAL A 1024 3.40 37.24 -38.79
N ILE A 1025 3.73 38.52 -38.61
CA ILE A 1025 2.84 39.66 -38.81
C ILE A 1025 3.61 40.72 -39.61
N GLY A 1026 3.42 40.71 -40.93
CA GLY A 1026 4.20 41.54 -41.86
C GLY A 1026 5.70 41.27 -41.70
N ARG A 1027 6.45 42.33 -41.35
CA ARG A 1027 7.92 42.28 -41.14
C ARG A 1027 8.36 41.76 -39.76
N TYR A 1028 7.43 41.49 -38.84
CA TYR A 1028 7.73 40.88 -37.54
C TYR A 1028 7.52 39.35 -37.60
N ASN A 1029 8.49 38.58 -37.11
CA ASN A 1029 8.43 37.11 -37.08
C ASN A 1029 8.95 36.59 -35.73
N LEU A 1030 8.09 35.93 -34.94
CA LEU A 1030 8.46 35.26 -33.70
C LEU A 1030 8.72 33.76 -33.95
N LEU A 1031 9.97 33.34 -33.73
CA LEU A 1031 10.44 31.95 -33.88
C LEU A 1031 10.14 31.11 -32.62
N GLU A 1032 10.11 29.78 -32.79
CA GLU A 1032 9.82 28.83 -31.70
C GLU A 1032 10.85 28.86 -30.55
N ASN A 1033 12.09 29.25 -30.83
CA ASN A 1033 13.14 29.44 -29.83
C ASN A 1033 13.02 30.77 -29.05
N GLY A 1034 11.88 31.46 -29.13
CA GLY A 1034 11.63 32.73 -28.46
C GLY A 1034 12.31 33.95 -29.10
N THR A 1035 12.97 33.80 -30.26
CA THR A 1035 13.60 34.92 -30.98
C THR A 1035 12.59 35.71 -31.79
N LEU A 1036 12.49 37.01 -31.54
CA LEU A 1036 11.80 37.96 -32.41
C LEU A 1036 12.77 38.44 -33.50
N VAL A 1037 12.36 38.32 -34.76
CA VAL A 1037 13.05 38.89 -35.91
C VAL A 1037 12.22 40.04 -36.47
N VAL A 1038 12.86 41.19 -36.70
CA VAL A 1038 12.26 42.35 -37.36
C VAL A 1038 13.00 42.57 -38.68
N ARG A 1039 12.33 42.32 -39.81
CA ARG A 1039 12.90 42.59 -41.14
C ARG A 1039 12.81 44.08 -41.48
N GLU A 1040 13.78 44.53 -42.29
CA GLU A 1040 13.85 45.87 -42.87
C GLU A 1040 13.58 46.96 -41.81
N THR A 1041 14.50 47.10 -40.86
CA THR A 1041 14.30 48.02 -39.74
C THR A 1041 14.31 49.48 -40.18
N THR A 1042 13.44 50.26 -39.54
CA THR A 1042 13.22 51.68 -39.83
C THR A 1042 13.47 52.51 -38.57
N MET A 1043 13.60 53.83 -38.69
CA MET A 1043 13.70 54.71 -37.51
C MET A 1043 12.50 54.59 -36.54
N ARG A 1044 11.37 54.00 -36.95
CA ARG A 1044 10.20 53.72 -36.12
C ARG A 1044 10.34 52.45 -35.25
N ASP A 1045 11.37 51.63 -35.47
CA ASP A 1045 11.69 50.45 -34.65
C ASP A 1045 12.61 50.76 -33.47
N ARG A 1046 13.05 52.01 -33.32
CA ARG A 1046 13.76 52.47 -32.12
C ARG A 1046 12.85 52.41 -30.90
N GLY A 1047 13.31 51.78 -29.82
CA GLY A 1047 12.59 51.74 -28.54
C GLY A 1047 12.88 50.50 -27.70
N ASN A 1048 12.01 50.25 -26.73
CA ASN A 1048 12.10 49.07 -25.87
C ASN A 1048 11.17 47.97 -26.36
N TYR A 1049 11.74 46.83 -26.77
CA TYR A 1049 11.00 45.59 -26.99
C TYR A 1049 10.93 44.82 -25.68
N VAL A 1050 9.80 44.22 -25.34
CA VAL A 1050 9.65 43.47 -24.08
C VAL A 1050 9.31 42.01 -24.37
N CYS A 1051 10.19 41.10 -23.97
CA CYS A 1051 9.87 39.68 -23.90
C CYS A 1051 9.15 39.37 -22.58
N ARG A 1052 8.13 38.51 -22.65
CA ARG A 1052 7.39 37.95 -21.52
C ARG A 1052 7.35 36.43 -21.66
N ALA A 1053 7.97 35.73 -20.72
CA ALA A 1053 7.94 34.27 -20.60
C ALA A 1053 7.02 33.88 -19.44
N LYS A 1054 5.96 33.12 -19.71
CA LYS A 1054 4.90 32.81 -18.73
C LYS A 1054 4.65 31.31 -18.59
N ASN A 1055 4.34 30.86 -17.38
CA ASN A 1055 3.71 29.57 -17.10
C ASN A 1055 2.71 29.70 -15.93
N ASP A 1056 2.13 28.58 -15.50
CA ASP A 1056 1.06 28.56 -14.49
C ASP A 1056 1.55 28.97 -13.07
N ALA A 1057 2.87 29.09 -12.85
CA ALA A 1057 3.47 29.59 -11.61
C ALA A 1057 3.87 31.08 -11.68
N GLY A 1058 3.77 31.73 -12.84
CA GLY A 1058 3.99 33.16 -12.99
C GLY A 1058 4.73 33.55 -14.28
N GLU A 1059 5.20 34.79 -14.31
CA GLU A 1059 5.79 35.44 -15.48
C GLU A 1059 7.16 36.02 -15.16
N ALA A 1060 8.07 35.97 -16.13
CA ALA A 1060 9.33 36.70 -16.17
C ALA A 1060 9.35 37.63 -17.40
N VAL A 1061 9.96 38.80 -17.22
CA VAL A 1061 9.88 39.92 -18.17
C VAL A 1061 11.28 40.45 -18.42
N LEU A 1062 11.65 40.69 -19.68
CA LEU A 1062 12.91 41.30 -20.10
C LEU A 1062 12.63 42.43 -21.09
N ALA A 1063 13.04 43.65 -20.75
CA ALA A 1063 13.09 44.76 -21.69
C ALA A 1063 14.44 44.79 -22.43
N VAL A 1064 14.41 45.03 -23.73
CA VAL A 1064 15.58 45.13 -24.61
C VAL A 1064 15.49 46.45 -25.39
N SER A 1065 16.41 47.37 -25.09
CA SER A 1065 16.49 48.68 -25.74
C SER A 1065 17.23 48.57 -27.08
N VAL A 1066 16.60 49.09 -28.13
CA VAL A 1066 17.07 49.06 -29.52
C VAL A 1066 17.21 50.48 -30.05
N LEU A 1067 18.37 50.76 -30.65
CA LEU A 1067 18.66 51.99 -31.38
C LEU A 1067 18.90 51.66 -32.85
N ILE A 1068 18.01 52.14 -33.73
CA ILE A 1068 18.26 52.12 -35.17
C ILE A 1068 19.15 53.31 -35.53
N VAL A 1069 20.23 53.03 -36.28
CA VAL A 1069 21.20 54.01 -36.75
C VAL A 1069 20.96 54.24 -38.23
N ALA A 1070 20.84 55.52 -38.61
CA ALA A 1070 20.62 55.95 -39.98
C ALA A 1070 21.29 57.32 -40.18
N GLN A 1071 21.70 57.63 -41.41
CA GLN A 1071 22.55 58.76 -41.74
C GLN A 1071 22.09 59.38 -43.06
N SER A 1072 21.93 60.70 -43.11
CA SER A 1072 21.64 61.43 -44.34
C SER A 1072 22.74 61.26 -45.39
N ALA A 1073 22.35 61.36 -46.66
CA ALA A 1073 23.32 61.41 -47.76
C ALA A 1073 24.32 62.56 -47.56
N ARG A 1074 25.61 62.27 -47.77
CA ARG A 1074 26.68 63.25 -47.78
C ARG A 1074 27.72 62.89 -48.82
N ILE A 1075 28.07 63.83 -49.70
CA ILE A 1075 29.12 63.66 -50.72
C ILE A 1075 30.47 63.65 -49.99
N THR A 1076 31.20 62.54 -50.11
CA THR A 1076 32.51 62.32 -49.48
C THR A 1076 33.67 62.55 -50.45
N ASN A 1077 33.42 62.44 -51.75
CA ASN A 1077 34.38 62.74 -52.81
C ASN A 1077 33.62 63.30 -54.03
N GLY A 1078 33.48 64.62 -54.10
CA GLY A 1078 32.86 65.35 -55.21
C GLY A 1078 33.90 65.87 -56.23
N PRO A 1079 33.45 66.50 -57.32
CA PRO A 1079 34.36 67.13 -58.27
C PRO A 1079 35.01 68.40 -57.67
N PRO A 1080 36.18 68.83 -58.16
CA PRO A 1080 36.75 70.12 -57.78
C PRO A 1080 35.87 71.27 -58.32
N PRO A 1081 35.84 72.47 -57.69
CA PRO A 1081 34.95 73.57 -58.10
C PRO A 1081 35.13 74.03 -59.56
N THR A 1082 36.33 73.88 -60.11
CA THR A 1082 36.62 74.03 -61.53
C THR A 1082 37.48 72.86 -62.02
N LEU A 1083 37.30 72.45 -63.27
CA LEU A 1083 38.11 71.42 -63.91
C LEU A 1083 38.44 71.84 -65.35
N LYS A 1084 39.69 71.61 -65.77
CA LYS A 1084 40.11 71.79 -67.16
C LYS A 1084 40.27 70.44 -67.85
N GLY A 1085 39.64 70.28 -69.00
CA GLY A 1085 39.84 69.17 -69.92
C GLY A 1085 40.47 69.65 -71.23
N VAL A 1086 40.97 68.70 -72.03
CA VAL A 1086 41.47 68.95 -73.39
C VAL A 1086 40.51 68.26 -74.37
N SER A 1087 40.18 68.95 -75.46
CA SER A 1087 39.29 68.45 -76.51
C SER A 1087 39.69 67.05 -76.98
N GLY A 1088 38.72 66.14 -77.02
CA GLY A 1088 38.91 64.73 -77.38
C GLY A 1088 39.42 63.79 -76.28
N VAL A 1089 40.01 64.30 -75.18
CA VAL A 1089 40.54 63.47 -74.08
C VAL A 1089 39.44 63.19 -73.03
N PRO A 1090 39.21 61.93 -72.59
CA PRO A 1090 38.15 61.62 -71.64
C PRO A 1090 38.26 62.35 -70.30
N VAL A 1091 37.16 62.95 -69.83
CA VAL A 1091 37.06 63.64 -68.53
C VAL A 1091 36.20 62.83 -67.56
N GLN A 1092 36.60 62.76 -66.29
CA GLN A 1092 35.85 62.09 -65.22
C GLN A 1092 35.46 63.07 -64.11
N LEU A 1093 34.16 63.26 -63.89
CA LEU A 1093 33.60 64.03 -62.80
C LEU A 1093 33.18 63.05 -61.70
N LYS A 1094 34.02 62.90 -60.67
CA LYS A 1094 33.76 61.98 -59.56
C LYS A 1094 32.70 62.55 -58.63
N CYS A 1095 31.72 61.73 -58.28
CA CYS A 1095 30.83 62.00 -57.16
C CYS A 1095 30.54 60.70 -56.43
N VAL A 1096 31.01 60.61 -55.19
CA VAL A 1096 30.78 59.48 -54.28
C VAL A 1096 30.20 60.02 -53.00
N ALA A 1097 29.17 59.37 -52.48
CA ALA A 1097 28.45 59.79 -51.29
C ALA A 1097 28.21 58.62 -50.33
N ASN A 1098 28.26 58.93 -49.03
CA ASN A 1098 27.99 57.99 -47.96
C ASN A 1098 26.66 58.36 -47.29
N GLY A 1099 25.95 57.37 -46.76
CA GLY A 1099 24.66 57.52 -46.10
C GLY A 1099 24.13 56.15 -45.69
N ILE A 1100 23.17 56.12 -44.76
CA ILE A 1100 22.54 54.88 -44.27
C ILE A 1100 21.02 55.09 -44.23
N PRO A 1101 20.24 54.51 -45.16
CA PRO A 1101 20.67 53.67 -46.29
C PRO A 1101 21.54 54.40 -47.32
N THR A 1102 22.21 53.60 -48.17
CA THR A 1102 23.09 54.08 -49.25
C THR A 1102 22.38 55.11 -50.13
N PRO A 1103 23.01 56.26 -50.42
CA PRO A 1103 22.37 57.35 -51.16
C PRO A 1103 22.37 57.10 -52.67
N ASP A 1104 21.27 57.48 -53.32
CA ASP A 1104 21.16 57.58 -54.77
C ASP A 1104 21.87 58.84 -55.27
N ILE A 1105 22.45 58.77 -56.47
CA ILE A 1105 23.26 59.84 -57.05
C ILE A 1105 22.67 60.28 -58.39
N ILE A 1106 22.53 61.59 -58.53
CA ILE A 1106 22.03 62.29 -59.71
C ILE A 1106 23.08 63.29 -60.18
N TRP A 1107 23.21 63.48 -61.50
CA TRP A 1107 23.90 64.60 -62.12
C TRP A 1107 22.94 65.46 -62.91
N GLU A 1108 23.03 66.77 -62.71
CA GLU A 1108 22.45 67.83 -63.55
C GLU A 1108 23.59 68.40 -64.43
N LEU A 1109 23.37 68.43 -65.74
CA LEU A 1109 24.33 68.87 -66.76
C LEU A 1109 24.14 70.38 -67.10
N PRO A 1110 25.06 71.02 -67.85
CA PRO A 1110 24.97 72.45 -68.20
C PRO A 1110 23.72 72.85 -69.02
N ASP A 1111 23.06 71.88 -69.66
CA ASP A 1111 21.80 72.02 -70.40
C ASP A 1111 20.56 71.67 -69.55
N HIS A 1112 20.75 71.49 -68.23
CA HIS A 1112 19.78 70.97 -67.26
C HIS A 1112 19.25 69.55 -67.55
N THR A 1113 19.89 68.77 -68.43
CA THR A 1113 19.58 67.32 -68.52
C THR A 1113 20.02 66.59 -67.24
N ILE A 1114 19.29 65.53 -66.89
CA ILE A 1114 19.44 64.83 -65.61
C ILE A 1114 19.75 63.35 -65.85
N LEU A 1115 20.84 62.86 -65.27
CA LEU A 1115 21.24 61.44 -65.25
C LEU A 1115 21.18 60.90 -63.82
N SER A 1116 20.70 59.67 -63.62
CA SER A 1116 20.57 59.06 -62.28
C SER A 1116 21.12 57.63 -62.20
N THR A 1117 21.71 57.26 -61.06
CA THR A 1117 22.13 55.88 -60.77
C THR A 1117 20.96 54.92 -60.59
N THR A 1118 19.78 55.42 -60.20
CA THR A 1118 18.57 54.62 -59.93
C THR A 1118 18.09 53.77 -61.13
N GLY A 1119 18.45 54.16 -62.36
CA GLY A 1119 18.03 53.51 -63.60
C GLY A 1119 19.05 52.56 -64.25
N LYS A 1120 20.08 52.10 -63.52
CA LYS A 1120 21.24 51.34 -64.05
C LYS A 1120 22.02 52.06 -65.17
N GLY A 1121 22.73 53.13 -64.80
CA GLY A 1121 23.88 53.62 -65.57
C GLY A 1121 23.57 54.13 -66.97
N GLN A 1122 22.70 55.14 -67.07
CA GLN A 1122 22.34 55.78 -68.33
C GLN A 1122 23.58 56.34 -69.05
N SER A 1123 23.57 56.16 -70.38
CA SER A 1123 24.54 56.75 -71.30
C SER A 1123 23.76 57.66 -72.25
N LEU A 1124 24.08 58.95 -72.29
CA LEU A 1124 23.44 59.95 -73.13
C LEU A 1124 24.54 60.58 -73.99
N GLY A 1125 24.52 60.34 -75.31
CA GLY A 1125 25.54 60.86 -76.21
C GLY A 1125 26.97 60.39 -75.88
N LYS A 1126 27.80 61.30 -75.37
CA LYS A 1126 29.21 61.06 -74.99
C LYS A 1126 29.38 60.89 -73.48
N GLU A 1127 28.32 61.16 -72.73
CA GLU A 1127 28.23 61.25 -71.29
C GLU A 1127 27.68 59.93 -70.72
N HIS A 1128 28.40 59.36 -69.76
CA HIS A 1128 28.08 58.07 -69.17
C HIS A 1128 28.15 58.14 -67.64
N LEU A 1129 27.02 57.96 -66.97
CA LEU A 1129 26.98 57.90 -65.51
C LEU A 1129 27.26 56.47 -65.03
N HIS A 1130 28.40 56.26 -64.39
CA HIS A 1130 28.76 54.97 -63.83
C HIS A 1130 27.96 54.68 -62.54
N ALA A 1131 27.72 53.41 -62.22
CA ALA A 1131 26.84 52.98 -61.12
C ALA A 1131 27.28 53.48 -59.73
N HIS A 1132 28.56 53.81 -59.53
CA HIS A 1132 29.08 54.43 -58.30
C HIS A 1132 29.10 55.98 -58.33
N GLY A 1133 28.25 56.62 -59.15
CA GLY A 1133 28.03 58.07 -59.15
C GLY A 1133 29.03 58.94 -59.93
N THR A 1134 30.06 58.37 -60.57
CA THR A 1134 30.99 59.14 -61.41
C THR A 1134 30.42 59.34 -62.82
N LEU A 1135 30.34 60.60 -63.26
CA LEU A 1135 29.99 60.95 -64.64
C LEU A 1135 31.27 60.99 -65.50
N ILE A 1136 31.25 60.33 -66.66
CA ILE A 1136 32.40 60.21 -67.57
C ILE A 1136 32.02 60.77 -68.95
N ILE A 1137 32.75 61.78 -69.41
CA ILE A 1137 32.58 62.41 -70.72
C ILE A 1137 33.67 61.85 -71.65
N ARG A 1138 33.30 60.99 -72.60
CA ARG A 1138 34.28 60.13 -73.31
C ARG A 1138 35.06 60.84 -74.43
N LYS A 1139 34.50 61.86 -75.07
CA LYS A 1139 35.14 62.64 -76.16
C LYS A 1139 34.67 64.10 -76.11
N PRO A 1140 35.05 64.87 -75.08
CA PRO A 1140 34.58 66.24 -74.88
C PRO A 1140 34.99 67.16 -76.05
N THR A 1141 34.22 68.22 -76.23
CA THR A 1141 34.50 69.35 -77.12
C THR A 1141 34.20 70.65 -76.37
N ILE A 1142 34.58 71.81 -76.92
CA ILE A 1142 34.40 73.14 -76.29
C ILE A 1142 32.97 73.33 -75.74
N GLY A 1143 31.93 72.87 -76.46
CA GLY A 1143 30.52 72.93 -76.04
C GLY A 1143 30.11 72.07 -74.84
N HIS A 1144 31.02 71.27 -74.25
CA HIS A 1144 30.81 70.57 -72.97
C HIS A 1144 31.36 71.40 -71.79
N SER A 1145 31.68 72.68 -72.01
CA SER A 1145 32.10 73.60 -70.95
C SER A 1145 30.89 74.19 -70.26
N GLY A 1146 30.83 74.16 -68.93
CA GLY A 1146 29.69 74.62 -68.16
C GLY A 1146 29.61 74.05 -66.74
N ASN A 1147 28.52 74.37 -66.04
CA ASN A 1147 28.27 73.86 -64.68
C ASN A 1147 27.68 72.44 -64.72
N TYR A 1148 28.39 71.47 -64.15
CA TYR A 1148 27.88 70.14 -63.83
C TYR A 1148 27.67 70.04 -62.32
N LYS A 1149 26.53 69.50 -61.90
CA LYS A 1149 26.11 69.49 -60.48
C LYS A 1149 25.68 68.08 -60.06
N CYS A 1150 26.46 67.49 -59.16
CA CYS A 1150 26.09 66.25 -58.50
C CYS A 1150 25.13 66.51 -57.34
N ILE A 1151 24.15 65.63 -57.18
CA ILE A 1151 23.16 65.60 -56.10
C ILE A 1151 23.12 64.17 -55.56
N ALA A 1152 23.52 63.98 -54.30
CA ALA A 1152 23.38 62.70 -53.61
C ALA A 1152 22.23 62.79 -52.58
N PHE A 1153 21.35 61.80 -52.50
CA PHE A 1153 20.20 61.84 -51.60
C PHE A 1153 19.78 60.47 -51.08
N ASN A 1154 19.17 60.46 -49.89
CA ASN A 1154 18.37 59.36 -49.37
C ASN A 1154 17.16 59.94 -48.63
N TYR A 1155 16.29 59.10 -48.04
CA TYR A 1155 15.06 59.59 -47.39
C TYR A 1155 15.30 60.50 -46.16
N LEU A 1156 16.55 60.63 -45.68
CA LEU A 1156 16.94 61.46 -44.54
C LEU A 1156 17.55 62.81 -44.93
N GLY A 1157 17.96 63.00 -46.18
CA GLY A 1157 18.59 64.24 -46.62
C GLY A 1157 19.24 64.16 -47.99
N ARG A 1158 19.68 65.33 -48.47
CA ARG A 1158 20.33 65.56 -49.76
C ARG A 1158 21.56 66.43 -49.56
N ASP A 1159 22.62 66.13 -50.29
CA ASP A 1159 23.85 66.90 -50.38
C ASP A 1159 24.22 67.14 -51.86
N THR A 1160 24.93 68.23 -52.16
CA THR A 1160 25.15 68.70 -53.54
C THR A 1160 26.52 69.30 -53.75
N SER A 1161 27.16 69.00 -54.88
CA SER A 1161 28.48 69.54 -55.25
C SER A 1161 28.50 69.91 -56.73
N THR A 1162 28.99 71.12 -57.04
CA THR A 1162 28.99 71.69 -58.40
C THR A 1162 30.42 71.94 -58.88
N THR A 1163 30.66 71.72 -60.17
CA THR A 1163 31.93 71.96 -60.85
C THR A 1163 31.71 72.69 -62.16
N PHE A 1164 32.54 73.69 -62.46
CA PHE A 1164 32.60 74.28 -63.79
C PHE A 1164 33.68 73.60 -64.63
N LEU A 1165 33.26 72.86 -65.66
CA LEU A 1165 34.16 72.25 -66.63
C LEU A 1165 34.53 73.28 -67.71
N THR A 1166 35.80 73.34 -68.09
CA THR A 1166 36.29 74.11 -69.24
C THR A 1166 37.09 73.18 -70.14
N ILE A 1167 36.70 73.07 -71.40
CA ILE A 1167 37.41 72.29 -72.42
C ILE A 1167 38.23 73.24 -73.30
N LEU A 1168 39.54 73.01 -73.34
CA LEU A 1168 40.52 73.68 -74.20
C LEU A 1168 40.76 72.89 -75.48
#